data_AF-A0A368BCN1-F1
#
_entry.id   AF-A0A368BCN1-F1
#
_cell.length_a   1.000
_cell.length_b   1.000
_cell.length_c   1.000
_cell.angle_alpha   90.00
_cell.angle_beta   90.00
_cell.angle_gamma   90.00
#
_symmetry.space_group_name_H-M   'P 1'
#
loop_
_entity.id
_entity.type
_entity.pdbx_description
1 polymer ?
#
loop_
_entity_poly.entity_id
_entity_poly.type
_entity_poly.pdbx_seq_one_letter_code
_entity_poly.pdbx_strand_id
1 'polypeptide(L)'
;MKTVPNRKASFLFLLVAGALSPYAVSQDLPGIETQVKGEWIAYRGDQFDVKRITKEKVTTTFYEWNGTPLYERTANLTMKVLGSGERKTVVGKGAEWHYLAGGKKPQDALWTTLSFDADKEGWTEGPSGFGYADDDDATVLDDMQDKYLSVFVRREFEIPAGADLKGLSLLINYDDGFILHANGRRLLSSANVSVNEGSGEITVGNHEANGAESFSLAEFAGVFKEGRNVIAIEGINATLDSSDFTLEPQIVIGGSGQFVESNREETHETFRTDHYFKDRTWNGKIDNLQIWDRALNHTEVKALWNSSKGLAKASGDLAQGLIGQWSFDGNLKDSSGNGRHGKGHGAPSFSDGQLGKALELSGDDQYVVLGGKPADYSPESGSITVSLWFSVGEFDKAFQTLVSLGDQGWSDWRIHRVGRGDTIGFIGARGVENKAEIQDGKLHHLVAITEKGRGVTLYVDNEPVFNNPEEDNAANFNGLSKDPDKQLPVVGANLQRMISLSRPLEGEFIPMQKSLRVSADARNEHASHTYSGLYRRTDHPEEALLIAARAGDLKKVQSLVNTGVDPDATSTNSYTALAYAAAGGHLEMMRFLIDKGADVNKPSRFKKTPLCVVTGTPHLDAAKLLVSKGAKVTLMQNNYGLTHEAVFWRQPKLMEFVLTELKVDPNLKAPNGSTGLHWAIARHIPGESSYNQVYLDLIKVLLKHGADPMLRFTQGDQELNALEYAADRGLDQALALLKRHMAGREN
;
A
#
# COMPACT_ATOMS: atom_id res chain seq x y z
N MET A 1 17.03 -75.02 -54.74
CA MET A 1 17.67 -73.84 -54.09
C MET A 1 16.81 -72.62 -54.43
N LYS A 2 16.29 -71.85 -53.45
CA LYS A 2 16.85 -70.60 -52.86
C LYS A 2 16.95 -69.45 -53.89
N THR A 3 16.54 -68.18 -53.71
CA THR A 3 15.82 -67.36 -52.67
C THR A 3 15.45 -66.00 -53.33
N VAL A 4 14.40 -65.20 -53.11
CA VAL A 4 13.38 -64.96 -52.04
C VAL A 4 13.90 -64.14 -50.83
N PRO A 5 13.27 -63.02 -50.36
CA PRO A 5 12.08 -62.25 -50.82
C PRO A 5 12.44 -60.76 -51.22
N ASN A 6 11.59 -59.78 -51.64
CA ASN A 6 10.15 -59.43 -51.54
C ASN A 6 9.73 -58.82 -50.17
N ARG A 7 8.85 -57.80 -49.98
CA ARG A 7 7.93 -56.93 -50.78
C ARG A 7 8.10 -55.46 -50.30
N LYS A 8 7.90 -54.38 -51.07
CA LYS A 8 6.68 -53.80 -51.70
C LYS A 8 5.55 -53.37 -50.72
N ALA A 9 5.06 -52.14 -50.91
CA ALA A 9 4.05 -51.45 -50.09
C ALA A 9 2.59 -51.77 -50.49
N SER A 10 1.63 -51.39 -49.63
CA SER A 10 0.23 -51.07 -49.97
C SER A 10 -0.47 -50.33 -48.83
N PHE A 11 -1.48 -49.52 -49.16
CA PHE A 11 -2.44 -48.92 -48.22
C PHE A 11 -3.35 -49.98 -47.57
N LEU A 12 -3.88 -49.69 -46.39
CA LEU A 12 -5.26 -50.02 -46.04
C LEU A 12 -5.85 -48.96 -45.11
N PHE A 13 -7.12 -48.59 -45.33
CA PHE A 13 -7.88 -47.72 -44.43
C PHE A 13 -8.16 -48.43 -43.10
N LEU A 14 -8.08 -47.68 -42.00
CA LEU A 14 -9.02 -47.84 -40.89
C LEU A 14 -9.77 -46.52 -40.73
N LEU A 15 -11.11 -46.58 -40.69
CA LEU A 15 -11.89 -45.50 -40.09
C LEU A 15 -11.64 -45.58 -38.58
N VAL A 16 -11.02 -44.53 -38.01
CA VAL A 16 -11.29 -44.18 -36.62
C VAL A 16 -12.40 -43.14 -36.68
N ALA A 17 -13.58 -43.49 -36.15
CA ALA A 17 -14.71 -42.56 -36.12
C ALA A 17 -14.36 -41.33 -35.27
N GLY A 18 -15.01 -40.20 -35.57
CA GLY A 18 -14.86 -38.97 -34.80
C GLY A 18 -15.36 -39.13 -33.37
N ALA A 19 -14.47 -39.54 -32.47
CA ALA A 19 -14.61 -39.31 -31.04
C ALA A 19 -13.88 -38.00 -30.73
N LEU A 20 -14.64 -36.98 -30.33
CA LEU A 20 -14.08 -35.82 -29.65
C LEU A 20 -13.26 -36.32 -28.45
N SER A 21 -12.05 -35.80 -28.27
CA SER A 21 -11.23 -36.08 -27.10
C SER A 21 -11.28 -34.88 -26.15
N PRO A 22 -12.33 -34.74 -25.31
CA PRO A 22 -12.20 -33.90 -24.12
C PRO A 22 -11.09 -34.48 -23.22
N TYR A 23 -10.66 -33.70 -22.24
CA TYR A 23 -9.59 -34.05 -21.31
C TYR A 23 -8.21 -34.19 -21.98
N ALA A 24 -7.63 -33.04 -22.34
CA ALA A 24 -6.19 -32.88 -22.18
C ALA A 24 -5.83 -33.28 -20.74
N VAL A 25 -4.82 -34.15 -20.58
CA VAL A 25 -4.51 -34.77 -19.28
C VAL A 25 -4.06 -33.71 -18.27
N SER A 26 -4.89 -33.45 -17.26
CA SER A 26 -4.60 -32.47 -16.20
C SER A 26 -3.39 -32.90 -15.37
N GLN A 27 -2.42 -32.01 -15.18
CA GLN A 27 -1.37 -32.21 -14.19
C GLN A 27 -1.96 -32.06 -12.78
N ASP A 28 -1.72 -33.03 -11.90
CA ASP A 28 -2.08 -32.94 -10.49
C ASP A 28 -1.09 -32.00 -9.77
N LEU A 29 -1.62 -30.98 -9.08
CA LEU A 29 -0.79 -29.97 -8.39
C LEU A 29 -0.61 -30.33 -6.90
N PRO A 30 0.60 -30.11 -6.32
CA PRO A 30 0.90 -30.49 -4.94
C PRO A 30 0.09 -29.68 -3.92
N GLY A 31 -0.06 -30.21 -2.71
CA GLY A 31 -0.89 -29.61 -1.65
C GLY A 31 -0.52 -28.16 -1.27
N ILE A 32 -1.50 -27.45 -0.71
CA ILE A 32 -1.40 -26.01 -0.39
C ILE A 32 -0.19 -25.65 0.49
N GLU A 33 0.10 -26.46 1.53
CA GLU A 33 1.27 -26.28 2.42
C GLU A 33 2.59 -26.33 1.65
N THR A 34 2.71 -27.24 0.67
CA THR A 34 3.91 -27.39 -0.17
C THR A 34 4.04 -26.32 -1.25
N GLN A 35 2.95 -25.64 -1.62
CA GLN A 35 3.00 -24.47 -2.50
C GLN A 35 3.48 -23.21 -1.75
N VAL A 36 2.92 -22.92 -0.56
CA VAL A 36 3.31 -21.71 0.23
C VAL A 36 4.71 -21.79 0.83
N LYS A 37 5.23 -22.99 1.14
CA LYS A 37 6.51 -23.13 1.84
C LYS A 37 7.67 -22.63 0.98
N GLY A 38 8.51 -21.76 1.55
CA GLY A 38 9.65 -21.17 0.86
C GLY A 38 10.02 -19.79 1.40
N GLU A 39 10.90 -19.11 0.66
CA GLU A 39 11.17 -17.68 0.81
C GLU A 39 10.49 -16.93 -0.34
N TRP A 40 9.98 -15.74 0.00
CA TRP A 40 9.17 -14.90 -0.87
C TRP A 40 9.59 -13.43 -0.73
N ILE A 41 9.54 -12.64 -1.80
CA ILE A 41 9.97 -11.24 -1.81
C ILE A 41 8.89 -10.29 -2.34
N ALA A 42 8.67 -9.16 -1.66
CA ALA A 42 7.86 -8.05 -2.14
C ALA A 42 8.67 -6.74 -2.14
N TYR A 43 8.55 -5.95 -3.22
CA TYR A 43 9.20 -4.64 -3.36
C TYR A 43 8.18 -3.52 -3.10
N ARG A 44 8.51 -2.55 -2.22
CA ARG A 44 7.57 -1.49 -1.79
C ARG A 44 8.27 -0.13 -1.75
N GLY A 45 8.07 0.74 -2.73
CA GLY A 45 8.72 2.07 -2.73
C GLY A 45 10.24 1.96 -2.55
N ASP A 46 10.83 2.75 -1.67
CA ASP A 46 12.24 2.70 -1.26
C ASP A 46 12.56 1.59 -0.23
N GLN A 47 11.72 0.56 -0.12
CA GLN A 47 11.87 -0.58 0.79
C GLN A 47 11.59 -1.92 0.11
N PHE A 48 11.87 -3.02 0.81
CA PHE A 48 11.41 -4.36 0.45
C PHE A 48 11.29 -5.23 1.70
N ASP A 49 10.59 -6.35 1.58
CA ASP A 49 10.52 -7.36 2.62
C ASP A 49 10.61 -8.79 2.08
N VAL A 50 11.26 -9.64 2.88
CA VAL A 50 11.45 -11.06 2.60
C VAL A 50 10.61 -11.86 3.60
N LYS A 51 9.57 -12.53 3.11
CA LYS A 51 8.67 -13.39 3.87
C LYS A 51 9.11 -14.86 3.73
N ARG A 52 9.61 -15.44 4.81
CA ARG A 52 9.94 -16.86 4.93
C ARG A 52 8.76 -17.60 5.55
N ILE A 53 8.19 -18.56 4.82
CA ILE A 53 7.03 -19.36 5.23
C ILE A 53 7.46 -20.79 5.54
N THR A 54 7.13 -21.23 6.76
CA THR A 54 7.22 -22.63 7.21
C THR A 54 5.81 -23.19 7.44
N LYS A 55 5.69 -24.43 7.94
CA LYS A 55 4.39 -25.05 8.19
C LYS A 55 3.57 -24.33 9.27
N GLU A 56 4.26 -23.85 10.30
CA GLU A 56 3.65 -23.40 11.57
C GLU A 56 4.01 -21.95 11.92
N LYS A 57 4.94 -21.32 11.18
CA LYS A 57 5.45 -19.97 11.45
C LYS A 57 5.81 -19.22 10.16
N VAL A 58 5.48 -17.94 10.13
CA VAL A 58 5.98 -16.96 9.16
C VAL A 58 6.96 -16.02 9.85
N THR A 59 8.07 -15.73 9.17
CA THR A 59 8.98 -14.62 9.48
C THR A 59 8.98 -13.67 8.30
N THR A 60 8.91 -12.36 8.54
CA THR A 60 8.98 -11.33 7.49
C THR A 60 9.99 -10.27 7.92
N THR A 61 11.13 -10.21 7.25
CA THR A 61 12.21 -9.25 7.55
C THR A 61 12.09 -8.07 6.58
N PHE A 62 11.98 -6.85 7.12
CA PHE A 62 11.80 -5.60 6.38
C PHE A 62 13.13 -4.85 6.29
N TYR A 63 13.39 -4.20 5.15
CA TYR A 63 14.68 -3.55 4.89
C TYR A 63 14.53 -2.26 4.06
N GLU A 64 15.49 -1.36 4.20
CA GLU A 64 15.69 -0.24 3.28
C GLU A 64 16.10 -0.70 1.87
N TRP A 65 15.90 0.18 0.90
CA TRP A 65 16.47 0.14 -0.45
C TRP A 65 17.93 -0.36 -0.48
N ASN A 66 18.81 0.23 0.32
CA ASN A 66 20.24 -0.12 0.37
C ASN A 66 20.58 -1.51 0.96
N GLY A 67 19.59 -2.26 1.49
CA GLY A 67 19.80 -3.57 2.10
C GLY A 67 19.95 -3.57 3.63
N THR A 68 19.96 -2.39 4.28
CA THR A 68 19.94 -2.27 5.75
C THR A 68 18.62 -2.83 6.30
N PRO A 69 18.64 -3.76 7.27
CA PRO A 69 17.42 -4.24 7.91
C PRO A 69 16.79 -3.14 8.78
N LEU A 70 15.46 -3.08 8.80
CA LEU A 70 14.67 -2.10 9.55
C LEU A 70 14.06 -2.73 10.81
N TYR A 71 13.40 -3.87 10.63
CA TYR A 71 12.80 -4.69 11.67
C TYR A 71 12.44 -6.08 11.11
N GLU A 72 12.37 -7.08 11.99
CA GLU A 72 11.80 -8.39 11.70
C GLU A 72 10.45 -8.56 12.41
N ARG A 73 9.51 -9.20 11.72
CA ARG A 73 8.20 -9.60 12.21
C ARG A 73 8.08 -11.11 12.19
N THR A 74 7.54 -11.71 13.23
CA THR A 74 7.19 -13.15 13.20
C THR A 74 5.75 -13.38 13.67
N ALA A 75 5.11 -14.44 13.16
CA ALA A 75 3.75 -14.84 13.51
C ALA A 75 3.56 -16.35 13.33
N ASN A 76 2.72 -16.97 14.17
CA ASN A 76 2.27 -18.35 14.02
C ASN A 76 1.33 -18.47 12.81
N LEU A 77 1.45 -19.54 12.02
CA LEU A 77 0.66 -19.76 10.81
C LEU A 77 -0.39 -20.86 11.01
N THR A 78 -1.66 -20.55 10.75
CA THR A 78 -2.73 -21.54 10.61
C THR A 78 -3.19 -21.60 9.16
N MET A 79 -3.18 -22.79 8.55
CA MET A 79 -3.74 -23.02 7.21
C MET A 79 -5.17 -23.59 7.32
N LYS A 80 -6.09 -23.07 6.51
CA LYS A 80 -7.50 -23.49 6.44
C LYS A 80 -7.84 -23.86 5.00
N VAL A 81 -7.83 -25.16 4.70
CA VAL A 81 -8.29 -25.69 3.41
C VAL A 81 -9.78 -25.39 3.25
N LEU A 82 -10.17 -24.82 2.10
CA LEU A 82 -11.54 -24.44 1.79
C LEU A 82 -12.24 -25.48 0.88
N GLY A 83 -11.50 -26.05 -0.07
CA GLY A 83 -11.96 -27.10 -0.98
C GLY A 83 -11.09 -28.36 -0.90
N SER A 84 -11.73 -29.52 -0.87
CA SER A 84 -11.09 -30.83 -0.76
C SER A 84 -10.51 -31.34 -2.10
N GLY A 85 -9.59 -32.30 -2.02
CA GLY A 85 -8.93 -32.93 -3.17
C GLY A 85 -7.71 -32.16 -3.72
N GLU A 86 -6.97 -32.82 -4.62
CA GLU A 86 -5.87 -32.21 -5.38
C GLU A 86 -6.43 -31.22 -6.42
N ARG A 87 -5.69 -30.13 -6.68
CA ARG A 87 -6.14 -29.07 -7.60
C ARG A 87 -5.94 -29.51 -9.05
N LYS A 88 -7.02 -29.45 -9.84
CA LYS A 88 -7.07 -29.85 -11.25
C LYS A 88 -7.56 -28.71 -12.13
N THR A 89 -7.02 -28.64 -13.34
CA THR A 89 -7.41 -27.66 -14.35
C THR A 89 -8.59 -28.18 -15.17
N VAL A 90 -9.68 -27.41 -15.21
CA VAL A 90 -10.92 -27.70 -15.95
C VAL A 90 -10.93 -26.98 -17.30
N VAL A 91 -10.36 -25.77 -17.34
CA VAL A 91 -10.04 -25.00 -18.55
C VAL A 91 -8.63 -24.44 -18.38
N GLY A 92 -7.70 -24.75 -19.29
CA GLY A 92 -6.30 -24.31 -19.23
C GLY A 92 -5.97 -23.18 -20.20
N LYS A 93 -4.70 -22.75 -20.19
CA LYS A 93 -4.11 -21.86 -21.21
C LYS A 93 -4.35 -22.42 -22.62
N GLY A 94 -4.62 -21.56 -23.60
CA GLY A 94 -4.81 -21.96 -25.00
C GLY A 94 -6.00 -22.90 -25.24
N ALA A 95 -7.01 -22.90 -24.37
CA ALA A 95 -8.30 -23.53 -24.67
C ALA A 95 -9.13 -22.57 -25.54
N GLU A 96 -9.96 -23.08 -26.46
CA GLU A 96 -10.82 -22.23 -27.31
C GLU A 96 -11.92 -21.51 -26.51
N TRP A 97 -12.14 -20.22 -26.77
CA TRP A 97 -13.26 -19.43 -26.25
C TRP A 97 -13.97 -18.71 -27.40
N HIS A 98 -15.27 -18.46 -27.25
CA HIS A 98 -15.98 -17.54 -28.14
C HIS A 98 -15.72 -16.11 -27.69
N TYR A 99 -15.32 -15.24 -28.61
CA TYR A 99 -15.12 -13.81 -28.38
C TYR A 99 -15.86 -12.94 -29.40
N LEU A 100 -16.17 -11.71 -28.99
CA LEU A 100 -16.91 -10.75 -29.81
C LEU A 100 -15.98 -9.70 -30.43
N ALA A 101 -15.48 -9.99 -31.64
CA ALA A 101 -14.48 -9.17 -32.33
C ALA A 101 -15.01 -7.83 -32.88
N GLY A 102 -14.11 -6.84 -32.97
CA GLY A 102 -14.32 -5.54 -33.62
C GLY A 102 -15.12 -4.53 -32.82
N GLY A 103 -14.86 -4.44 -31.51
CA GLY A 103 -15.44 -3.42 -30.61
C GLY A 103 -16.95 -3.48 -30.40
N LYS A 104 -17.61 -4.53 -30.89
CA LYS A 104 -19.05 -4.75 -30.72
C LYS A 104 -19.35 -5.08 -29.25
N LYS A 105 -20.51 -4.62 -28.77
CA LYS A 105 -21.06 -5.03 -27.46
C LYS A 105 -22.19 -6.05 -27.65
N PRO A 106 -22.41 -6.99 -26.70
CA PRO A 106 -23.57 -7.88 -26.71
C PRO A 106 -24.89 -7.09 -26.69
N GLN A 107 -25.94 -7.62 -27.33
CA GLN A 107 -27.23 -6.94 -27.46
C GLN A 107 -28.02 -6.89 -26.13
N ASP A 108 -27.85 -7.91 -25.30
CA ASP A 108 -28.47 -8.07 -23.98
C ASP A 108 -27.54 -8.88 -23.06
N ALA A 109 -28.05 -9.40 -21.93
CA ALA A 109 -27.27 -10.21 -20.98
C ALA A 109 -27.23 -11.73 -21.30
N LEU A 110 -27.92 -12.21 -22.33
CA LEU A 110 -28.05 -13.64 -22.63
C LEU A 110 -26.71 -14.28 -22.98
N TRP A 111 -25.73 -13.55 -23.52
CA TRP A 111 -24.37 -14.05 -23.77
C TRP A 111 -23.68 -14.63 -22.52
N THR A 112 -24.15 -14.30 -21.31
CA THR A 112 -23.66 -14.87 -20.04
C THR A 112 -24.35 -16.20 -19.66
N THR A 113 -25.24 -16.73 -20.52
CA THR A 113 -26.14 -17.87 -20.24
C THR A 113 -25.88 -19.10 -21.13
N LEU A 114 -26.36 -20.26 -20.68
CA LEU A 114 -26.33 -21.53 -21.43
C LEU A 114 -27.38 -21.63 -22.56
N SER A 115 -28.29 -20.65 -22.68
CA SER A 115 -29.31 -20.60 -23.73
C SER A 115 -28.90 -19.75 -24.94
N PHE A 116 -27.72 -19.12 -24.89
CA PHE A 116 -27.17 -18.29 -25.95
C PHE A 116 -26.26 -19.08 -26.88
N ASP A 117 -26.36 -18.79 -28.18
CA ASP A 117 -25.81 -19.58 -29.28
C ASP A 117 -24.79 -18.69 -30.04
N ALA A 118 -23.54 -18.74 -29.59
CA ALA A 118 -22.49 -17.81 -30.01
C ALA A 118 -22.23 -17.85 -31.54
N ASP A 119 -22.32 -19.04 -32.13
CA ASP A 119 -22.15 -19.25 -33.58
C ASP A 119 -23.25 -18.56 -34.41
N LYS A 120 -24.52 -18.58 -33.94
CA LYS A 120 -25.64 -17.89 -34.60
C LYS A 120 -25.57 -16.38 -34.42
N GLU A 121 -25.11 -15.92 -33.27
CA GLU A 121 -25.00 -14.49 -32.93
C GLU A 121 -23.70 -13.86 -33.46
N GLY A 122 -22.92 -14.58 -34.27
CA GLY A 122 -21.78 -14.03 -35.02
C GLY A 122 -20.53 -13.75 -34.19
N TRP A 123 -20.30 -14.55 -33.15
CA TRP A 123 -19.05 -14.55 -32.38
C TRP A 123 -17.97 -15.36 -33.11
N THR A 124 -16.71 -15.12 -32.76
CA THR A 124 -15.53 -15.80 -33.33
C THR A 124 -14.94 -16.75 -32.28
N GLU A 125 -14.33 -17.86 -32.69
CA GLU A 125 -13.57 -18.74 -31.80
C GLU A 125 -12.07 -18.38 -31.82
N GLY A 126 -11.40 -18.48 -30.67
CA GLY A 126 -9.94 -18.39 -30.56
C GLY A 126 -9.40 -18.86 -29.20
N PRO A 127 -8.12 -19.27 -29.12
CA PRO A 127 -7.49 -19.75 -27.88
C PRO A 127 -7.36 -18.65 -26.82
N SER A 128 -7.48 -19.02 -25.53
CA SER A 128 -7.34 -18.07 -24.41
C SER A 128 -5.94 -17.47 -24.30
N GLY A 129 -5.93 -16.15 -24.07
CA GLY A 129 -4.79 -15.25 -24.30
C GLY A 129 -5.22 -14.25 -25.37
N PHE A 130 -6.08 -13.30 -25.01
CA PHE A 130 -6.64 -12.28 -25.90
C PHE A 130 -6.05 -10.92 -25.58
N GLY A 131 -5.41 -10.25 -26.53
CA GLY A 131 -4.62 -9.06 -26.21
C GLY A 131 -4.10 -8.30 -27.43
N TYR A 132 -3.13 -7.42 -27.22
CA TYR A 132 -2.31 -6.82 -28.27
C TYR A 132 -1.00 -6.24 -27.72
N ALA A 133 0.01 -6.18 -28.60
CA ALA A 133 1.35 -5.59 -28.41
C ALA A 133 2.30 -6.27 -27.39
N ASP A 134 1.82 -7.26 -26.63
CA ASP A 134 2.66 -8.30 -26.04
C ASP A 134 2.88 -9.48 -27.02
N ASP A 135 4.15 -9.92 -27.18
CA ASP A 135 4.56 -10.94 -28.17
C ASP A 135 4.20 -12.40 -27.75
N ASP A 136 3.47 -12.63 -26.65
CA ASP A 136 3.10 -13.95 -26.12
C ASP A 136 1.59 -14.27 -26.10
N ASP A 137 0.81 -13.42 -26.74
CA ASP A 137 -0.64 -13.53 -26.89
C ASP A 137 -1.07 -14.69 -27.84
N ALA A 138 -2.26 -15.28 -27.60
CA ALA A 138 -2.74 -16.46 -28.35
C ALA A 138 -3.79 -16.11 -29.43
N THR A 139 -4.59 -15.07 -29.19
CA THR A 139 -5.60 -14.49 -30.07
C THR A 139 -5.43 -12.98 -30.10
N VAL A 140 -4.59 -12.51 -31.02
CA VAL A 140 -4.25 -11.08 -31.18
C VAL A 140 -5.46 -10.28 -31.66
N LEU A 141 -5.68 -9.13 -31.02
CA LEU A 141 -6.75 -8.16 -31.29
C LEU A 141 -6.20 -6.92 -32.02
N ASP A 142 -5.65 -7.13 -33.23
CA ASP A 142 -5.04 -6.10 -34.11
C ASP A 142 -5.88 -4.81 -34.29
N ASP A 143 -7.20 -4.88 -34.05
CA ASP A 143 -8.14 -3.77 -34.20
C ASP A 143 -8.65 -3.15 -32.89
N MET A 144 -8.05 -3.44 -31.74
CA MET A 144 -8.46 -2.86 -30.44
C MET A 144 -7.79 -1.52 -30.08
N GLN A 145 -6.46 -1.42 -30.23
CA GLN A 145 -5.68 -0.22 -29.86
C GLN A 145 -6.22 1.07 -30.54
N ASP A 146 -6.28 2.16 -29.76
CA ASP A 146 -6.84 3.48 -30.10
C ASP A 146 -8.34 3.49 -30.50
N LYS A 147 -9.05 2.35 -30.45
CA LYS A 147 -10.40 2.21 -31.05
C LYS A 147 -11.50 1.83 -30.08
N TYR A 148 -11.27 0.85 -29.19
CA TYR A 148 -12.30 0.43 -28.23
C TYR A 148 -11.72 -0.11 -26.92
N LEU A 149 -12.47 0.10 -25.83
CA LEU A 149 -12.03 -0.17 -24.45
C LEU A 149 -12.41 -1.56 -23.92
N SER A 150 -13.07 -2.44 -24.69
CA SER A 150 -13.60 -3.69 -24.11
C SER A 150 -13.67 -4.86 -25.09
N VAL A 151 -13.35 -6.06 -24.60
CA VAL A 151 -13.59 -7.34 -25.29
C VAL A 151 -14.50 -8.23 -24.45
N PHE A 152 -15.38 -8.98 -25.10
CA PHE A 152 -16.31 -9.90 -24.46
C PHE A 152 -15.94 -11.33 -24.85
N VAL A 153 -15.69 -12.20 -23.87
CA VAL A 153 -15.29 -13.60 -24.07
C VAL A 153 -16.18 -14.53 -23.25
N ARG A 154 -16.54 -15.71 -23.78
CA ARG A 154 -17.28 -16.76 -23.06
C ARG A 154 -16.74 -18.15 -23.37
N ARG A 155 -16.88 -19.06 -22.42
CA ARG A 155 -16.64 -20.48 -22.63
C ARG A 155 -17.58 -21.33 -21.78
N GLU A 156 -18.05 -22.41 -22.39
CA GLU A 156 -18.78 -23.46 -21.70
C GLU A 156 -17.83 -24.57 -21.23
N PHE A 157 -18.13 -25.15 -20.07
CA PHE A 157 -17.30 -26.17 -19.44
C PHE A 157 -18.16 -27.11 -18.59
N GLU A 158 -17.62 -28.30 -18.30
CA GLU A 158 -18.29 -29.27 -17.42
C GLU A 158 -17.60 -29.34 -16.05
N ILE A 159 -18.39 -29.36 -14.99
CA ILE A 159 -17.93 -29.66 -13.64
C ILE A 159 -18.23 -31.14 -13.35
N PRO A 160 -17.23 -31.97 -12.98
CA PRO A 160 -17.45 -33.38 -12.67
C PRO A 160 -18.46 -33.62 -11.54
N ALA A 161 -19.17 -34.75 -11.59
CA ALA A 161 -20.07 -35.16 -10.52
C ALA A 161 -19.29 -35.44 -9.22
N GLY A 162 -19.83 -34.99 -8.08
CA GLY A 162 -19.19 -35.08 -6.76
C GLY A 162 -18.03 -34.11 -6.52
N ALA A 163 -17.81 -33.13 -7.41
CA ALA A 163 -16.70 -32.17 -7.26
C ALA A 163 -16.99 -31.10 -6.19
N ASP A 164 -16.00 -30.80 -5.36
CA ASP A 164 -16.12 -29.81 -4.29
C ASP A 164 -16.08 -28.37 -4.86
N LEU A 165 -17.25 -27.76 -5.01
CA LEU A 165 -17.41 -26.40 -5.54
C LEU A 165 -16.73 -25.31 -4.69
N LYS A 166 -16.37 -25.58 -3.42
CA LYS A 166 -15.53 -24.66 -2.61
C LYS A 166 -14.07 -24.64 -3.06
N GLY A 167 -13.67 -25.63 -3.85
CA GLY A 167 -12.40 -25.69 -4.55
C GLY A 167 -12.38 -24.93 -5.87
N LEU A 168 -13.51 -24.38 -6.35
CA LEU A 168 -13.59 -23.72 -7.65
C LEU A 168 -12.92 -22.34 -7.63
N SER A 169 -12.11 -22.04 -8.65
CA SER A 169 -11.50 -20.72 -8.84
C SER A 169 -11.38 -20.36 -10.33
N LEU A 170 -11.51 -19.06 -10.63
CA LEU A 170 -10.96 -18.46 -11.84
C LEU A 170 -9.44 -18.31 -11.64
N LEU A 171 -8.68 -18.40 -12.74
CA LEU A 171 -7.25 -18.11 -12.79
C LEU A 171 -7.00 -17.34 -14.09
N ILE A 172 -6.63 -16.07 -14.01
CA ILE A 172 -6.67 -15.15 -15.17
C ILE A 172 -5.47 -14.20 -15.20
N ASN A 173 -4.69 -14.18 -16.28
CA ASN A 173 -3.81 -13.04 -16.59
C ASN A 173 -4.67 -11.94 -17.18
N TYR A 174 -4.57 -10.72 -16.69
CA TYR A 174 -5.35 -9.61 -17.22
C TYR A 174 -4.60 -8.30 -17.09
N ASP A 175 -4.72 -7.50 -18.13
CA ASP A 175 -4.39 -6.09 -18.14
C ASP A 175 -5.64 -5.26 -17.81
N ASP A 176 -5.44 -4.07 -17.24
CA ASP A 176 -6.48 -3.19 -16.71
C ASP A 176 -7.60 -3.95 -15.96
N GLY A 177 -8.84 -3.97 -16.44
CA GLY A 177 -10.02 -4.41 -15.71
C GLY A 177 -10.69 -5.66 -16.26
N PHE A 178 -11.43 -6.39 -15.41
CA PHE A 178 -12.44 -7.32 -15.90
C PHE A 178 -13.70 -7.40 -15.02
N ILE A 179 -14.81 -7.83 -15.62
CA ILE A 179 -16.06 -8.20 -14.95
C ILE A 179 -16.37 -9.67 -15.25
N LEU A 180 -16.62 -10.45 -14.19
CA LEU A 180 -16.87 -11.89 -14.26
C LEU A 180 -18.36 -12.23 -14.15
N HIS A 181 -18.83 -13.07 -15.05
CA HIS A 181 -20.17 -13.65 -15.06
C HIS A 181 -20.11 -15.18 -15.14
N ALA A 182 -21.09 -15.85 -14.54
CA ALA A 182 -21.33 -17.28 -14.73
C ALA A 182 -22.83 -17.60 -14.71
N ASN A 183 -23.28 -18.53 -15.55
CA ASN A 183 -24.66 -19.04 -15.61
C ASN A 183 -25.76 -17.95 -15.51
N GLY A 184 -25.58 -16.80 -16.18
CA GLY A 184 -26.54 -15.69 -16.19
C GLY A 184 -26.45 -14.69 -15.03
N ARG A 185 -25.39 -14.74 -14.20
CA ARG A 185 -25.17 -13.81 -13.08
C ARG A 185 -23.77 -13.18 -13.15
N ARG A 186 -23.69 -11.86 -12.92
CA ARG A 186 -22.43 -11.20 -12.53
C ARG A 186 -22.02 -11.73 -11.15
N LEU A 187 -20.75 -12.07 -10.99
CA LEU A 187 -20.19 -12.58 -9.73
C LEU A 187 -19.36 -11.50 -9.03
N LEU A 188 -18.37 -10.97 -9.74
CA LEU A 188 -17.39 -10.00 -9.24
C LEU A 188 -16.85 -9.14 -10.39
N SER A 189 -16.09 -8.11 -10.04
CA SER A 189 -15.16 -7.42 -10.94
C SER A 189 -13.77 -7.39 -10.30
N SER A 190 -12.72 -7.12 -11.08
CA SER A 190 -11.37 -6.93 -10.55
C SER A 190 -11.31 -5.72 -9.60
N ALA A 191 -10.36 -5.72 -8.66
CA ALA A 191 -10.33 -4.74 -7.56
C ALA A 191 -10.12 -3.27 -7.98
N ASN A 192 -9.71 -3.06 -9.22
CA ASN A 192 -9.52 -1.77 -9.89
C ASN A 192 -10.72 -1.32 -10.75
N VAL A 193 -11.78 -2.14 -10.85
CA VAL A 193 -13.01 -1.85 -11.61
C VAL A 193 -14.14 -1.51 -10.65
N SER A 194 -14.61 -0.25 -10.71
CA SER A 194 -15.86 0.19 -10.08
C SER A 194 -16.99 0.24 -11.10
N VAL A 195 -18.19 -0.15 -10.68
CA VAL A 195 -19.41 -0.07 -11.51
C VAL A 195 -20.48 0.69 -10.73
N ASN A 196 -21.03 1.74 -11.34
CA ASN A 196 -22.15 2.48 -10.79
C ASN A 196 -23.46 1.73 -11.12
N GLU A 197 -23.97 0.97 -10.15
CA GLU A 197 -25.20 0.18 -10.29
C GLU A 197 -26.46 1.01 -10.65
N GLY A 198 -26.41 2.35 -10.53
CA GLY A 198 -27.49 3.26 -10.90
C GLY A 198 -27.43 3.80 -12.34
N SER A 199 -26.24 4.01 -12.89
CA SER A 199 -26.04 4.53 -14.27
C SER A 199 -25.53 3.48 -15.27
N GLY A 200 -24.99 2.36 -14.81
CA GLY A 200 -24.26 1.40 -15.63
C GLY A 200 -22.84 1.87 -16.04
N GLU A 201 -22.39 3.00 -15.50
CA GLU A 201 -21.06 3.57 -15.77
C GLU A 201 -19.96 2.75 -15.09
N ILE A 202 -18.89 2.47 -15.83
CA ILE A 202 -17.74 1.67 -15.39
C ILE A 202 -16.53 2.58 -15.33
N THR A 203 -15.78 2.56 -14.22
CA THR A 203 -14.49 3.21 -14.09
C THR A 203 -13.42 2.17 -13.77
N VAL A 204 -12.26 2.27 -14.44
CA VAL A 204 -11.15 1.34 -14.35
C VAL A 204 -9.87 2.11 -14.06
N GLY A 205 -9.09 1.65 -13.07
CA GLY A 205 -7.73 2.14 -12.82
C GLY A 205 -6.69 1.16 -13.35
N ASN A 206 -5.49 1.64 -13.68
CA ASN A 206 -4.41 0.81 -14.23
C ASN A 206 -4.11 -0.44 -13.38
N HIS A 207 -3.99 -1.56 -14.07
CA HIS A 207 -3.40 -2.82 -13.60
C HIS A 207 -2.63 -3.42 -14.77
N GLU A 208 -1.48 -4.05 -14.53
CA GLU A 208 -0.59 -4.50 -15.61
C GLU A 208 -0.44 -6.02 -15.62
N ALA A 209 -0.62 -6.65 -16.78
CA ALA A 209 -0.54 -8.09 -16.95
C ALA A 209 0.85 -8.64 -16.54
N ASN A 210 0.93 -9.31 -15.39
CA ASN A 210 2.20 -9.76 -14.78
C ASN A 210 2.21 -11.27 -14.47
N GLY A 211 1.47 -12.03 -15.29
CA GLY A 211 1.08 -13.41 -15.02
C GLY A 211 -0.23 -13.47 -14.22
N ALA A 212 -0.89 -14.63 -14.28
CA ALA A 212 -2.25 -14.77 -13.80
C ALA A 212 -2.49 -14.43 -12.31
N GLU A 213 -3.75 -14.18 -11.98
CA GLU A 213 -4.30 -14.03 -10.63
C GLU A 213 -5.41 -15.07 -10.41
N SER A 214 -5.49 -15.70 -9.23
CA SER A 214 -6.58 -16.64 -8.91
C SER A 214 -7.66 -15.98 -8.06
N PHE A 215 -8.91 -16.07 -8.49
CA PHE A 215 -10.07 -15.56 -7.76
C PHE A 215 -10.92 -16.72 -7.24
N SER A 216 -11.12 -16.77 -5.93
CA SER A 216 -11.94 -17.80 -5.27
C SER A 216 -13.40 -17.67 -5.69
N LEU A 217 -14.00 -18.76 -6.18
CA LEU A 217 -15.43 -18.81 -6.52
C LEU A 217 -16.26 -19.56 -5.46
N ALA A 218 -15.67 -19.82 -4.28
CA ALA A 218 -16.30 -20.58 -3.20
C ALA A 218 -17.55 -19.91 -2.62
N GLU A 219 -17.57 -18.58 -2.51
CA GLU A 219 -18.77 -17.83 -2.08
C GLU A 219 -19.87 -17.85 -3.16
N PHE A 220 -19.48 -17.95 -4.43
CA PHE A 220 -20.36 -18.05 -5.59
C PHE A 220 -20.73 -19.49 -5.95
N ALA A 221 -20.34 -20.50 -5.15
CA ALA A 221 -20.53 -21.92 -5.45
C ALA A 221 -21.99 -22.28 -5.80
N GLY A 222 -22.98 -21.62 -5.19
CA GLY A 222 -24.41 -21.80 -5.48
C GLY A 222 -24.90 -21.25 -6.84
N VAL A 223 -24.03 -20.64 -7.64
CA VAL A 223 -24.28 -20.30 -9.06
C VAL A 223 -23.88 -21.44 -10.00
N PHE A 224 -23.00 -22.34 -9.54
CA PHE A 224 -22.49 -23.48 -10.29
C PHE A 224 -23.25 -24.77 -9.94
N LYS A 225 -23.13 -25.76 -10.81
CA LYS A 225 -23.76 -27.09 -10.68
C LYS A 225 -22.87 -28.17 -11.29
N GLU A 226 -23.14 -29.43 -10.99
CA GLU A 226 -22.54 -30.55 -11.72
C GLU A 226 -22.99 -30.55 -13.20
N GLY A 227 -22.11 -31.01 -14.11
CA GLY A 227 -22.32 -30.99 -15.56
C GLY A 227 -22.05 -29.63 -16.20
N ARG A 228 -22.78 -29.31 -17.28
CA ARG A 228 -22.55 -28.15 -18.17
C ARG A 228 -22.86 -26.80 -17.50
N ASN A 229 -21.87 -25.92 -17.49
CA ASN A 229 -21.88 -24.53 -16.98
C ASN A 229 -21.31 -23.59 -18.06
N VAL A 230 -21.52 -22.27 -17.90
CA VAL A 230 -20.87 -21.23 -18.71
C VAL A 230 -20.19 -20.20 -17.82
N ILE A 231 -19.01 -19.75 -18.24
CA ILE A 231 -18.33 -18.56 -17.73
C ILE A 231 -18.26 -17.52 -18.84
N ALA A 232 -18.35 -16.24 -18.47
CA ALA A 232 -18.35 -15.11 -19.39
C ALA A 232 -17.63 -13.93 -18.74
N ILE A 233 -16.80 -13.21 -19.50
CA ILE A 233 -15.91 -12.17 -19.00
C ILE A 233 -15.95 -10.97 -19.96
N GLU A 234 -16.13 -9.77 -19.41
CA GLU A 234 -15.87 -8.49 -20.10
C GLU A 234 -14.51 -7.99 -19.61
N GLY A 235 -13.49 -7.97 -20.48
CA GLY A 235 -12.18 -7.36 -20.23
C GLY A 235 -12.20 -5.90 -20.69
N ILE A 236 -11.57 -4.99 -19.94
CA ILE A 236 -11.80 -3.55 -20.05
C ILE A 236 -10.51 -2.73 -19.83
N ASN A 237 -10.10 -1.93 -20.81
CA ASN A 237 -9.00 -0.97 -20.68
C ASN A 237 -9.44 0.29 -19.90
N ALA A 238 -8.52 0.91 -19.18
CA ALA A 238 -8.67 2.19 -18.50
C ALA A 238 -8.62 3.38 -19.47
N THR A 239 -7.82 3.29 -20.54
CA THR A 239 -7.75 4.32 -21.59
C THR A 239 -7.64 3.72 -23.01
N LEU A 240 -7.96 4.52 -24.03
CA LEU A 240 -7.90 4.10 -25.44
C LEU A 240 -6.46 4.02 -25.97
N ASP A 241 -5.58 4.83 -25.39
CA ASP A 241 -4.16 4.98 -25.73
C ASP A 241 -3.26 4.03 -24.91
N SER A 242 -3.79 2.93 -24.37
CA SER A 242 -2.98 1.89 -23.73
C SER A 242 -2.02 1.27 -24.74
N SER A 243 -0.77 1.10 -24.31
CA SER A 243 0.31 0.50 -25.11
C SER A 243 0.03 -0.96 -25.48
N ASP A 244 -0.70 -1.66 -24.62
CA ASP A 244 -0.88 -3.10 -24.56
C ASP A 244 -2.25 -3.44 -23.92
N PHE A 245 -2.65 -4.72 -24.01
CA PHE A 245 -3.78 -5.32 -23.30
C PHE A 245 -3.62 -6.85 -23.30
N THR A 246 -4.02 -7.54 -22.24
CA THR A 246 -4.00 -9.02 -22.14
C THR A 246 -5.21 -9.56 -21.40
N LEU A 247 -5.74 -10.72 -21.79
CA LEU A 247 -6.82 -11.43 -21.10
C LEU A 247 -6.74 -12.96 -21.32
N GLU A 248 -6.14 -13.68 -20.37
CA GLU A 248 -5.93 -15.13 -20.43
C GLU A 248 -6.65 -15.90 -19.29
N PRO A 249 -7.94 -16.21 -19.44
CA PRO A 249 -8.72 -16.91 -18.43
C PRO A 249 -8.59 -18.44 -18.45
N GLN A 250 -8.58 -19.04 -17.26
CA GLN A 250 -8.49 -20.46 -16.95
C GLN A 250 -9.43 -20.80 -15.76
N ILE A 251 -9.87 -22.05 -15.66
CA ILE A 251 -10.76 -22.53 -14.58
C ILE A 251 -10.11 -23.73 -13.89
N VAL A 252 -10.04 -23.71 -12.56
CA VAL A 252 -9.47 -24.77 -11.73
C VAL A 252 -10.43 -25.19 -10.62
N ILE A 253 -10.30 -26.44 -10.14
CA ILE A 253 -11.10 -26.99 -9.05
C ILE A 253 -10.25 -27.82 -8.09
N GLY A 254 -10.52 -27.72 -6.79
CA GLY A 254 -9.81 -28.43 -5.70
C GLY A 254 -8.62 -27.64 -5.13
N GLY A 255 -8.18 -28.01 -3.93
CA GLY A 255 -6.94 -27.50 -3.32
C GLY A 255 -6.90 -25.99 -2.99
N SER A 256 -8.04 -25.35 -2.74
CA SER A 256 -8.14 -23.94 -2.31
C SER A 256 -7.95 -23.79 -0.79
N GLY A 257 -7.54 -22.60 -0.31
CA GLY A 257 -7.44 -22.36 1.13
C GLY A 257 -7.03 -20.94 1.55
N GLN A 258 -7.38 -20.62 2.79
CA GLN A 258 -7.05 -19.38 3.51
C GLN A 258 -5.90 -19.65 4.49
N PHE A 259 -5.19 -18.62 4.94
CA PHE A 259 -4.24 -18.69 6.05
C PHE A 259 -4.50 -17.59 7.10
N VAL A 260 -3.95 -17.78 8.30
CA VAL A 260 -4.04 -16.81 9.40
C VAL A 260 -2.68 -16.71 10.08
N GLU A 261 -2.06 -15.54 10.01
CA GLU A 261 -0.89 -15.15 10.81
C GLU A 261 -1.38 -14.64 12.19
N SER A 262 -1.04 -15.33 13.28
CA SER A 262 -1.48 -15.04 14.65
C SER A 262 -0.29 -14.92 15.61
N ASN A 263 -0.52 -14.43 16.84
CA ASN A 263 0.52 -14.25 17.88
C ASN A 263 1.77 -13.54 17.33
N ARG A 264 1.61 -12.26 16.95
CA ARG A 264 2.64 -11.50 16.24
C ARG A 264 3.66 -10.85 17.19
N GLU A 265 4.93 -10.96 16.83
CA GLU A 265 6.07 -10.37 17.54
C GLU A 265 6.92 -9.51 16.57
N GLU A 266 7.51 -8.41 17.04
CA GLU A 266 8.39 -7.54 16.22
C GLU A 266 9.65 -7.04 16.94
N THR A 267 10.80 -7.25 16.29
CA THR A 267 12.14 -6.85 16.74
C THR A 267 12.73 -5.82 15.77
N HIS A 268 13.12 -4.65 16.27
CA HIS A 268 13.51 -3.49 15.46
C HIS A 268 15.01 -3.24 15.57
N GLU A 269 15.68 -2.99 14.44
CA GLU A 269 17.14 -2.87 14.37
C GLU A 269 17.68 -1.54 14.92
N THR A 270 16.83 -0.53 15.05
CA THR A 270 17.24 0.80 15.51
C THR A 270 16.19 1.45 16.40
N PHE A 271 16.63 2.32 17.32
CA PHE A 271 15.73 3.17 18.10
C PHE A 271 14.77 4.00 17.20
N ARG A 272 15.17 4.37 15.98
CA ARG A 272 14.31 5.11 15.05
C ARG A 272 13.18 4.26 14.49
N THR A 273 13.45 3.00 14.17
CA THR A 273 12.43 2.05 13.71
C THR A 273 11.55 1.56 14.87
N ASP A 274 12.03 1.57 16.11
CA ASP A 274 11.25 1.25 17.31
C ASP A 274 10.32 2.42 17.72
N HIS A 275 10.86 3.65 17.79
CA HIS A 275 10.18 4.86 18.25
C HIS A 275 8.88 5.20 17.49
N TYR A 276 8.83 5.01 16.17
CA TYR A 276 7.63 5.34 15.39
C TYR A 276 6.44 4.40 15.68
N PHE A 277 6.72 3.19 16.19
CA PHE A 277 5.78 2.06 16.24
C PHE A 277 5.43 1.55 17.65
N LYS A 278 6.24 1.79 18.68
CA LYS A 278 6.01 1.27 20.05
C LYS A 278 5.78 2.33 21.14
N ASP A 279 5.93 3.61 20.79
CA ASP A 279 6.42 4.60 21.76
C ASP A 279 5.40 5.72 22.09
N ARG A 280 4.11 5.49 21.80
CA ARG A 280 3.01 6.48 21.93
C ARG A 280 2.22 6.38 23.24
N THR A 281 2.69 5.56 24.18
CA THR A 281 2.01 5.19 25.43
C THR A 281 1.55 6.43 26.22
N TRP A 282 0.26 6.52 26.56
CA TRP A 282 -0.23 7.50 27.52
C TRP A 282 0.32 7.18 28.91
N ASN A 283 0.75 8.22 29.64
CA ASN A 283 1.30 8.06 30.99
C ASN A 283 0.54 8.97 31.96
N GLY A 284 -0.70 8.56 32.27
CA GLY A 284 -1.63 9.34 33.08
C GLY A 284 -2.92 8.55 33.38
N LYS A 285 -3.99 9.28 33.70
CA LYS A 285 -5.31 8.73 34.04
C LYS A 285 -6.37 9.16 33.03
N ILE A 286 -7.38 8.32 32.84
CA ILE A 286 -8.62 8.63 32.12
C ILE A 286 -9.78 8.08 32.95
N ASP A 287 -10.87 8.83 33.07
CA ASP A 287 -12.09 8.45 33.79
C ASP A 287 -13.35 9.00 33.11
N ASN A 288 -14.48 8.33 33.32
CA ASN A 288 -15.85 8.73 33.00
C ASN A 288 -16.03 9.33 31.60
N LEU A 289 -15.57 8.60 30.59
CA LEU A 289 -15.78 8.88 29.18
C LEU A 289 -17.29 8.79 28.85
N GLN A 290 -17.84 9.82 28.23
CA GLN A 290 -19.25 9.93 27.81
C GLN A 290 -19.32 10.47 26.38
N ILE A 291 -20.24 9.94 25.56
CA ILE A 291 -20.40 10.31 24.15
C ILE A 291 -21.88 10.54 23.85
N TRP A 292 -22.19 11.61 23.10
CA TRP A 292 -23.53 11.95 22.64
C TRP A 292 -23.62 12.01 21.11
N ASP A 293 -24.77 11.60 20.56
CA ASP A 293 -25.17 11.70 19.16
C ASP A 293 -25.51 13.13 18.68
N ARG A 294 -25.16 14.13 19.48
CA ARG A 294 -25.50 15.55 19.28
C ARG A 294 -24.44 16.47 19.86
N ALA A 295 -24.47 17.73 19.44
CA ALA A 295 -23.78 18.80 20.14
C ALA A 295 -24.47 19.10 21.48
N LEU A 296 -23.70 19.21 22.56
CA LEU A 296 -24.16 19.80 23.82
C LEU A 296 -23.99 21.32 23.78
N ASN A 297 -24.93 22.07 24.35
CA ASN A 297 -24.80 23.51 24.49
C ASN A 297 -23.99 23.89 25.75
N HIS A 298 -23.55 25.15 25.85
CA HIS A 298 -22.69 25.62 26.95
C HIS A 298 -23.29 25.41 28.36
N THR A 299 -24.63 25.44 28.50
CA THR A 299 -25.31 25.14 29.78
C THR A 299 -25.22 23.66 30.14
N GLU A 300 -25.26 22.78 29.13
CA GLU A 300 -25.14 21.33 29.31
C GLU A 300 -23.70 20.94 29.66
N VAL A 301 -22.70 21.53 28.97
CA VAL A 301 -21.28 21.39 29.34
C VAL A 301 -21.05 21.82 30.80
N LYS A 302 -21.61 22.98 31.18
CA LYS A 302 -21.55 23.50 32.55
C LYS A 302 -22.17 22.57 33.60
N ALA A 303 -23.14 21.74 33.22
CA ALA A 303 -23.80 20.79 34.10
C ALA A 303 -23.07 19.44 34.22
N LEU A 304 -22.11 19.14 33.32
CA LEU A 304 -21.22 17.97 33.44
C LEU A 304 -20.03 18.22 34.41
N TRP A 305 -19.62 19.47 34.57
CA TRP A 305 -18.52 19.87 35.45
C TRP A 305 -18.86 19.66 36.94
N ASN A 306 -18.00 18.93 37.66
CA ASN A 306 -18.24 18.53 39.07
C ASN A 306 -17.13 18.91 40.05
N SER A 307 -16.21 19.78 39.63
CA SER A 307 -14.98 20.17 40.35
C SER A 307 -14.06 18.99 40.68
N SER A 308 -13.50 18.36 39.64
CA SER A 308 -12.45 17.32 39.72
C SER A 308 -12.80 16.06 40.53
N LYS A 309 -14.07 15.64 40.52
CA LYS A 309 -14.56 14.42 41.17
C LYS A 309 -14.79 13.24 40.22
N GLY A 310 -14.66 13.42 38.91
CA GLY A 310 -14.77 12.38 37.88
C GLY A 310 -16.20 11.85 37.65
N LEU A 311 -16.87 11.37 38.69
CA LEU A 311 -18.00 10.42 38.64
C LEU A 311 -19.40 11.03 38.42
N ALA A 312 -19.53 12.14 37.70
CA ALA A 312 -20.86 12.68 37.35
C ALA A 312 -21.55 11.83 36.26
N LYS A 313 -22.76 11.32 36.55
CA LYS A 313 -23.63 10.70 35.55
C LYS A 313 -24.56 11.73 34.93
N ALA A 314 -24.68 11.72 33.60
CA ALA A 314 -25.73 12.44 32.91
C ALA A 314 -27.12 11.96 33.40
N SER A 315 -28.06 12.91 33.55
CA SER A 315 -29.42 12.65 34.03
C SER A 315 -30.38 13.74 33.57
N GLY A 316 -31.68 13.44 33.52
CA GLY A 316 -32.66 14.32 32.89
C GLY A 316 -32.33 14.53 31.40
N ASP A 317 -32.47 15.76 30.93
CA ASP A 317 -32.27 16.15 29.54
C ASP A 317 -30.83 15.87 29.04
N LEU A 318 -29.83 15.84 29.94
CA LEU A 318 -28.45 15.45 29.61
C LEU A 318 -28.31 13.98 29.20
N ALA A 319 -29.26 13.11 29.56
CA ALA A 319 -29.28 11.72 29.10
C ALA A 319 -29.86 11.59 27.68
N GLN A 320 -30.55 12.61 27.16
CA GLN A 320 -31.04 12.59 25.78
C GLN A 320 -29.85 12.62 24.81
N GLY A 321 -29.80 11.64 23.92
CA GLY A 321 -28.72 11.48 22.93
C GLY A 321 -27.42 10.89 23.48
N LEU A 322 -27.37 10.50 24.76
CA LEU A 322 -26.20 9.81 25.33
C LEU A 322 -26.11 8.40 24.75
N ILE A 323 -25.11 8.16 23.89
CA ILE A 323 -24.89 6.88 23.20
C ILE A 323 -23.83 5.99 23.84
N GLY A 324 -23.06 6.51 24.79
CA GLY A 324 -22.10 5.70 25.55
C GLY A 324 -21.63 6.38 26.83
N GLN A 325 -21.44 5.59 27.90
CA GLN A 325 -20.80 6.01 29.14
C GLN A 325 -19.93 4.89 29.70
N TRP A 326 -18.66 5.22 29.97
CA TRP A 326 -17.67 4.34 30.58
C TRP A 326 -17.02 5.04 31.77
N SER A 327 -17.62 4.87 32.94
CA SER A 327 -16.95 5.16 34.22
C SER A 327 -15.81 4.16 34.41
N PHE A 328 -14.60 4.66 34.62
CA PHE A 328 -13.44 3.86 35.01
C PHE A 328 -13.25 4.02 36.53
N ASP A 329 -12.12 3.61 37.08
CA ASP A 329 -11.75 3.85 38.49
C ASP A 329 -10.62 4.89 38.63
N GLY A 330 -10.36 5.63 37.55
CA GLY A 330 -9.22 6.53 37.42
C GLY A 330 -7.88 5.85 37.14
N ASN A 331 -7.80 4.54 36.84
CA ASN A 331 -6.55 3.90 36.38
C ASN A 331 -6.77 2.92 35.20
N LEU A 332 -6.24 3.25 34.02
CA LEU A 332 -6.19 2.31 32.88
C LEU A 332 -4.89 1.49 32.90
N LYS A 333 -4.94 0.19 33.27
CA LYS A 333 -3.86 -0.81 33.10
C LYS A 333 -4.48 -2.19 32.81
N ASP A 334 -3.89 -3.05 31.98
CA ASP A 334 -2.53 -3.59 32.15
C ASP A 334 -1.85 -4.00 30.82
N SER A 335 -0.57 -3.62 30.69
CA SER A 335 0.28 -3.67 29.49
C SER A 335 1.13 -4.94 29.38
N SER A 336 0.54 -6.11 29.67
CA SER A 336 1.31 -7.35 29.87
C SER A 336 0.53 -8.68 29.77
N GLY A 337 -0.77 -8.65 29.43
CA GLY A 337 -1.60 -9.86 29.33
C GLY A 337 -2.22 -10.39 30.64
N ASN A 338 -2.18 -9.61 31.74
CA ASN A 338 -2.58 -10.06 33.09
C ASN A 338 -4.01 -9.63 33.53
N GLY A 339 -4.96 -9.53 32.60
CA GLY A 339 -6.39 -9.52 32.90
C GLY A 339 -6.89 -8.42 33.85
N ARG A 340 -6.53 -7.16 33.60
CA ARG A 340 -7.02 -5.98 34.35
C ARG A 340 -7.64 -4.93 33.43
N HIS A 341 -8.42 -4.03 34.02
CA HIS A 341 -9.57 -3.41 33.33
C HIS A 341 -9.86 -2.00 33.82
N GLY A 342 -10.39 -1.16 32.91
CA GLY A 342 -11.44 -0.22 33.29
C GLY A 342 -12.79 -0.95 33.29
N LYS A 343 -13.46 -1.08 34.45
CA LYS A 343 -14.77 -1.75 34.54
C LYS A 343 -15.93 -0.81 34.16
N GLY A 344 -16.18 -0.68 32.85
CA GLY A 344 -17.35 0.02 32.33
C GLY A 344 -18.67 -0.61 32.79
N HIS A 345 -19.23 -0.12 33.89
CA HIS A 345 -20.48 -0.61 34.47
C HIS A 345 -21.71 0.05 33.82
N GLY A 346 -21.97 -0.32 32.57
CA GLY A 346 -23.19 0.05 31.84
C GLY A 346 -23.20 -0.53 30.43
N ALA A 347 -24.19 -1.36 30.13
CA ALA A 347 -24.66 -1.50 28.76
C ALA A 347 -25.65 -0.36 28.49
N PRO A 348 -25.51 0.42 27.41
CA PRO A 348 -26.57 1.33 26.98
C PRO A 348 -27.75 0.50 26.46
N SER A 349 -28.74 0.27 27.32
CA SER A 349 -30.12 0.35 26.84
C SER A 349 -30.34 1.73 26.22
N PHE A 350 -31.22 1.82 25.21
CA PHE A 350 -31.63 3.04 24.50
C PHE A 350 -30.70 3.55 23.38
N SER A 351 -30.76 2.93 22.20
CA SER A 351 -31.18 3.56 20.93
C SER A 351 -30.99 2.61 19.74
N ASP A 352 -31.75 2.79 18.65
CA ASP A 352 -31.64 1.98 17.43
C ASP A 352 -30.48 2.45 16.53
N GLY A 353 -29.26 2.22 17.00
CA GLY A 353 -28.00 2.38 16.26
C GLY A 353 -26.97 1.35 16.75
N GLN A 354 -26.06 0.87 15.90
CA GLN A 354 -25.21 -0.29 16.23
C GLN A 354 -24.02 -0.01 17.18
N LEU A 355 -24.17 0.93 18.10
CA LEU A 355 -23.19 1.35 19.12
C LEU A 355 -23.08 0.35 20.28
N GLY A 356 -22.82 -0.91 19.93
CA GLY A 356 -22.59 -2.04 20.85
C GLY A 356 -21.33 -2.86 20.52
N LYS A 357 -20.48 -2.39 19.60
CA LYS A 357 -19.29 -3.12 19.12
C LYS A 357 -17.98 -2.58 19.71
N ALA A 358 -17.66 -3.09 20.91
CA ALA A 358 -16.32 -3.12 21.51
C ALA A 358 -15.54 -1.79 21.61
N LEU A 359 -15.70 -1.10 22.74
CA LEU A 359 -14.67 -0.22 23.28
C LEU A 359 -13.41 -1.07 23.58
N GLU A 360 -12.29 -0.77 22.93
CA GLU A 360 -11.01 -1.46 23.13
C GLU A 360 -10.07 -0.59 23.97
N LEU A 361 -9.79 -1.05 25.18
CA LEU A 361 -8.71 -0.48 25.99
C LEU A 361 -7.40 -1.11 25.51
N SER A 362 -6.53 -0.33 24.86
CA SER A 362 -5.16 -0.79 24.64
C SER A 362 -4.45 -0.79 25.99
N GLY A 363 -4.42 -1.96 26.65
CA GLY A 363 -3.73 -2.12 27.92
C GLY A 363 -2.24 -1.79 27.80
N ASP A 364 -1.67 -2.10 26.64
CA ASP A 364 -0.27 -1.88 26.29
C ASP A 364 0.05 -0.38 26.12
N ASP A 365 -0.82 0.38 25.44
CA ASP A 365 -0.61 1.82 25.19
C ASP A 365 -1.27 2.76 26.21
N GLN A 366 -2.10 2.25 27.11
CA GLN A 366 -2.84 2.98 28.15
C GLN A 366 -3.84 4.06 27.65
N TYR A 367 -4.29 3.99 26.39
CA TYR A 367 -5.32 4.88 25.82
C TYR A 367 -6.57 4.13 25.33
N VAL A 368 -7.64 4.88 25.01
CA VAL A 368 -8.95 4.33 24.62
C VAL A 368 -9.15 4.37 23.09
N VAL A 369 -9.44 3.20 22.50
CA VAL A 369 -9.92 3.07 21.11
C VAL A 369 -11.42 2.79 21.14
N LEU A 370 -12.19 3.54 20.35
CA LEU A 370 -13.64 3.35 20.28
C LEU A 370 -14.09 2.23 19.34
N GLY A 371 -13.30 1.93 18.31
CA GLY A 371 -13.56 0.87 17.34
C GLY A 371 -14.44 1.30 16.15
N GLY A 372 -15.06 0.32 15.50
CA GLY A 372 -16.06 0.49 14.44
C GLY A 372 -15.60 1.13 13.12
N LYS A 373 -16.59 1.37 12.24
CA LYS A 373 -16.48 2.22 11.04
C LYS A 373 -16.78 3.67 11.39
N PRO A 374 -16.33 4.68 10.60
CA PRO A 374 -16.73 6.07 10.80
C PRO A 374 -18.25 6.30 10.78
N ALA A 375 -18.99 5.50 9.99
CA ALA A 375 -20.45 5.51 9.95
C ALA A 375 -21.10 5.13 11.29
N ASP A 376 -20.47 4.26 12.10
CA ASP A 376 -20.99 3.82 13.40
C ASP A 376 -21.00 4.96 14.44
N TYR A 377 -20.28 6.06 14.18
CA TYR A 377 -20.17 7.27 15.04
C TYR A 377 -20.56 8.55 14.27
N SER A 378 -21.24 8.40 13.13
CA SER A 378 -21.77 9.51 12.32
C SER A 378 -23.30 9.57 12.49
N PRO A 379 -23.81 10.17 13.59
CA PRO A 379 -25.26 10.26 13.81
C PRO A 379 -25.95 11.09 12.71
N GLU A 380 -27.25 10.91 12.51
CA GLU A 380 -28.04 11.67 11.51
C GLU A 380 -27.94 13.20 11.72
N SER A 381 -27.73 13.61 12.98
CA SER A 381 -27.45 14.98 13.42
C SER A 381 -26.14 15.56 12.85
N GLY A 382 -25.23 14.72 12.37
CA GLY A 382 -23.84 15.03 11.98
C GLY A 382 -23.03 15.77 13.05
N SER A 383 -23.40 15.64 14.32
CA SER A 383 -22.82 16.36 15.45
C SER A 383 -22.52 15.39 16.57
N ILE A 384 -21.34 15.44 17.18
CA ILE A 384 -20.94 14.52 18.25
C ILE A 384 -20.27 15.29 19.40
N THR A 385 -20.62 14.94 20.63
CA THR A 385 -19.95 15.44 21.84
C THR A 385 -19.23 14.30 22.55
N VAL A 386 -18.02 14.56 23.04
CA VAL A 386 -17.18 13.62 23.76
C VAL A 386 -16.70 14.30 25.04
N SER A 387 -17.10 13.79 26.20
CA SER A 387 -16.69 14.26 27.53
C SER A 387 -15.82 13.21 28.20
N LEU A 388 -14.72 13.61 28.83
CA LEU A 388 -13.90 12.72 29.68
C LEU A 388 -13.19 13.48 30.78
N TRP A 389 -12.80 12.77 31.82
CA TRP A 389 -11.89 13.26 32.86
C TRP A 389 -10.51 12.63 32.67
N PHE A 390 -9.44 13.36 32.94
CA PHE A 390 -8.07 12.86 32.76
C PHE A 390 -7.05 13.62 33.61
N SER A 391 -5.89 13.01 33.86
CA SER A 391 -4.75 13.68 34.50
C SER A 391 -3.44 13.23 33.87
N VAL A 392 -2.55 14.15 33.53
CA VAL A 392 -1.20 13.82 33.07
C VAL A 392 -0.38 13.30 34.25
N GLY A 393 0.39 12.23 34.05
CA GLY A 393 1.54 11.90 34.91
C GLY A 393 2.77 12.62 34.40
N GLU A 394 3.38 12.08 33.33
CA GLU A 394 4.52 12.71 32.65
C GLU A 394 4.42 12.54 31.12
N PHE A 395 4.48 13.66 30.39
CA PHE A 395 4.54 13.66 28.93
C PHE A 395 5.96 13.38 28.39
N ASP A 396 6.52 12.20 28.71
CA ASP A 396 7.88 11.78 28.36
C ASP A 396 8.18 11.81 26.84
N LYS A 397 7.16 11.64 25.99
CA LYS A 397 7.34 11.39 24.54
C LYS A 397 6.54 12.34 23.65
N ALA A 398 7.01 12.50 22.41
CA ALA A 398 6.31 13.27 21.39
C ALA A 398 5.12 12.46 20.86
N PHE A 399 3.93 13.08 20.84
CA PHE A 399 2.63 12.44 20.56
C PHE A 399 2.25 11.31 21.54
N GLN A 400 1.35 11.62 22.47
CA GLN A 400 0.54 10.64 23.22
C GLN A 400 -0.93 10.84 22.85
N THR A 401 -1.65 9.74 22.58
CA THR A 401 -3.10 9.73 22.29
C THR A 401 -3.88 9.47 23.58
N LEU A 402 -5.05 10.10 23.74
CA LEU A 402 -5.91 9.95 24.93
C LEU A 402 -7.16 9.11 24.59
N VAL A 403 -7.90 9.54 23.58
CA VAL A 403 -9.05 8.84 22.98
C VAL A 403 -9.01 9.07 21.48
N SER A 404 -9.30 8.05 20.69
CA SER A 404 -9.48 8.21 19.24
C SER A 404 -10.56 7.27 18.68
N LEU A 405 -11.19 7.74 17.60
CA LEU A 405 -11.97 6.89 16.69
C LEU A 405 -11.09 5.80 16.06
N GLY A 406 -9.82 6.11 15.81
CA GLY A 406 -8.81 5.17 15.33
C GLY A 406 -7.46 5.83 15.06
N ASP A 407 -6.44 5.04 14.78
CA ASP A 407 -5.06 5.53 14.80
C ASP A 407 -4.52 6.00 13.42
N GLN A 408 -5.37 6.51 12.51
CA GLN A 408 -4.94 6.99 11.18
C GLN A 408 -5.13 8.50 10.95
N GLY A 409 -4.05 9.16 10.54
CA GLY A 409 -4.08 10.48 9.88
C GLY A 409 -4.75 11.66 10.62
N TRP A 410 -4.72 12.81 9.96
CA TRP A 410 -5.13 14.10 10.54
C TRP A 410 -6.64 14.39 10.45
N SER A 411 -7.43 13.47 9.88
CA SER A 411 -8.89 13.61 9.80
C SER A 411 -9.69 12.62 10.65
N ASP A 412 -9.12 11.53 11.20
CA ASP A 412 -9.77 10.76 12.29
C ASP A 412 -9.90 11.65 13.55
N TRP A 413 -11.03 11.59 14.28
CA TRP A 413 -11.14 12.40 15.50
C TRP A 413 -10.35 11.81 16.66
N ARG A 414 -9.61 12.70 17.33
CA ARG A 414 -8.60 12.34 18.33
C ARG A 414 -8.43 13.45 19.38
N ILE A 415 -8.24 13.04 20.62
CA ILE A 415 -7.80 13.88 21.75
C ILE A 415 -6.36 13.45 22.06
N HIS A 416 -5.40 14.38 22.04
CA HIS A 416 -3.96 14.06 22.03
C HIS A 416 -3.06 15.20 22.53
N ARG A 417 -1.82 14.89 22.93
CA ARG A 417 -0.77 15.90 23.21
C ARG A 417 -0.37 16.63 21.93
N VAL A 418 -0.27 17.96 21.97
CA VAL A 418 0.28 18.73 20.83
C VAL A 418 1.81 18.75 20.86
N GLY A 419 2.42 17.91 20.02
CA GLY A 419 3.87 17.90 19.79
C GLY A 419 4.70 17.52 21.01
N ARG A 420 5.45 18.49 21.54
CA ARG A 420 6.24 18.41 22.80
C ARG A 420 5.80 19.45 23.85
N GLY A 421 4.63 20.07 23.69
CA GLY A 421 4.07 21.01 24.66
C GLY A 421 3.12 20.31 25.63
N ASP A 422 2.87 20.92 26.78
CA ASP A 422 2.07 20.30 27.86
C ASP A 422 0.59 20.68 27.77
N THR A 423 0.11 20.60 26.53
CA THR A 423 -1.20 21.03 26.03
C THR A 423 -1.92 19.91 25.27
N ILE A 424 -3.25 20.00 25.20
CA ILE A 424 -4.11 19.03 24.49
C ILE A 424 -4.77 19.68 23.28
N GLY A 425 -4.76 18.94 22.18
CA GLY A 425 -5.51 19.23 20.97
C GLY A 425 -6.66 18.25 20.79
N PHE A 426 -7.80 18.78 20.34
CA PHE A 426 -8.86 17.97 19.74
C PHE A 426 -8.91 18.24 18.24
N ILE A 427 -9.03 17.17 17.46
CA ILE A 427 -9.17 17.22 15.99
C ILE A 427 -10.49 16.54 15.63
N GLY A 428 -11.23 17.15 14.71
CA GLY A 428 -12.38 16.56 14.03
C GLY A 428 -12.61 17.27 12.71
N ALA A 429 -11.99 16.79 11.63
CA ALA A 429 -11.81 17.45 10.32
C ALA A 429 -11.04 18.80 10.33
N ARG A 430 -11.14 19.62 11.38
CA ARG A 430 -10.18 20.69 11.74
C ARG A 430 -9.83 20.63 13.23
N GLY A 431 -8.74 21.30 13.61
CA GLY A 431 -8.16 21.23 14.96
C GLY A 431 -8.42 22.46 15.83
N VAL A 432 -8.53 22.20 17.14
CA VAL A 432 -8.54 23.19 18.23
C VAL A 432 -7.53 22.73 19.30
N GLU A 433 -6.84 23.68 19.93
CA GLU A 433 -5.74 23.41 20.88
C GLU A 433 -5.89 24.29 22.12
N ASN A 434 -5.83 23.67 23.31
CA ASN A 434 -5.72 24.39 24.57
C ASN A 434 -4.32 25.03 24.69
N LYS A 435 -4.26 26.31 25.07
CA LYS A 435 -2.99 27.03 25.31
C LYS A 435 -2.59 27.15 26.78
N ALA A 436 -3.41 26.64 27.70
CA ALA A 436 -3.05 26.50 29.12
C ALA A 436 -2.34 25.16 29.38
N GLU A 437 -1.35 25.17 30.28
CA GLU A 437 -0.66 23.99 30.76
C GLU A 437 -1.60 23.09 31.59
N ILE A 438 -1.49 21.78 31.42
CA ILE A 438 -2.31 20.77 32.12
C ILE A 438 -1.48 19.69 32.84
N GLN A 439 -0.17 19.91 33.01
CA GLN A 439 0.71 19.00 33.75
C GLN A 439 0.88 19.46 35.22
N ASP A 440 -0.23 19.77 35.88
CA ASP A 440 -0.25 20.23 37.28
C ASP A 440 -0.58 19.11 38.29
N GLY A 441 -0.78 17.89 37.80
CA GLY A 441 -1.12 16.69 38.59
C GLY A 441 -2.59 16.56 39.01
N LYS A 442 -3.48 17.48 38.58
CA LYS A 442 -4.92 17.42 38.88
C LYS A 442 -5.70 16.61 37.84
N LEU A 443 -6.95 16.30 38.18
CA LEU A 443 -7.91 15.70 37.26
C LEU A 443 -8.70 16.82 36.55
N HIS A 444 -8.39 17.02 35.27
CA HIS A 444 -9.06 17.95 34.38
C HIS A 444 -10.30 17.33 33.73
N HIS A 445 -11.26 18.16 33.36
CA HIS A 445 -12.41 17.79 32.52
C HIS A 445 -12.18 18.29 31.11
N LEU A 446 -12.44 17.45 30.12
CA LEU A 446 -12.36 17.79 28.72
C LEU A 446 -13.69 17.48 28.05
N VAL A 447 -14.27 18.47 27.35
CA VAL A 447 -15.44 18.25 26.47
C VAL A 447 -15.12 18.74 25.06
N ALA A 448 -15.08 17.81 24.12
CA ALA A 448 -14.85 18.06 22.71
C ALA A 448 -16.19 17.98 21.95
N ILE A 449 -16.49 18.96 21.11
CA ILE A 449 -17.76 19.09 20.40
C ILE A 449 -17.52 19.37 18.91
N THR A 450 -18.13 18.58 18.03
CA THR A 450 -18.31 18.92 16.62
C THR A 450 -19.80 19.14 16.34
N GLU A 451 -20.13 20.17 15.56
CA GLU A 451 -21.52 20.49 15.23
C GLU A 451 -21.70 20.72 13.73
N LYS A 452 -22.70 20.04 13.14
CA LYS A 452 -22.99 20.02 11.70
C LYS A 452 -23.22 21.43 11.15
N GLY A 453 -22.38 21.85 10.21
CA GLY A 453 -22.45 23.20 9.61
C GLY A 453 -21.87 24.31 10.49
N ARG A 454 -21.14 23.98 11.56
CA ARG A 454 -20.43 24.90 12.45
C ARG A 454 -18.99 24.42 12.69
N GLY A 455 -18.27 25.13 13.55
CA GLY A 455 -16.89 24.79 13.93
C GLY A 455 -16.78 23.66 14.96
N VAL A 456 -15.53 23.35 15.30
CA VAL A 456 -15.16 22.49 16.41
C VAL A 456 -14.95 23.35 17.65
N THR A 457 -15.45 22.90 18.82
CA THR A 457 -15.20 23.55 20.12
C THR A 457 -14.56 22.55 21.07
N LEU A 458 -13.56 22.99 21.84
CA LEU A 458 -13.02 22.25 22.97
C LEU A 458 -13.31 23.03 24.25
N TYR A 459 -13.62 22.33 25.34
CA TYR A 459 -13.65 22.86 26.69
C TYR A 459 -12.60 22.15 27.51
N VAL A 460 -11.84 22.90 28.32
CA VAL A 460 -10.96 22.36 29.35
C VAL A 460 -11.34 23.02 30.67
N ASP A 461 -11.62 22.22 31.68
CA ASP A 461 -12.12 22.66 32.99
C ASP A 461 -13.29 23.66 32.92
N ASN A 462 -14.23 23.38 32.00
CA ASN A 462 -15.45 24.17 31.74
C ASN A 462 -15.23 25.53 31.04
N GLU A 463 -13.97 25.94 30.82
CA GLU A 463 -13.64 27.12 30.02
C GLU A 463 -13.52 26.78 28.52
N PRO A 464 -14.13 27.58 27.61
CA PRO A 464 -14.10 27.30 26.18
C PRO A 464 -12.77 27.68 25.54
N VAL A 465 -12.20 26.72 24.82
CA VAL A 465 -11.01 26.84 23.99
C VAL A 465 -11.45 26.94 22.52
N PHE A 466 -11.33 28.15 21.97
CA PHE A 466 -11.59 28.42 20.56
C PHE A 466 -10.29 28.54 19.77
N ASN A 467 -10.26 27.98 18.55
CA ASN A 467 -9.30 28.40 17.55
C ASN A 467 -9.81 29.70 16.92
N ASN A 468 -9.02 30.78 17.04
CA ASN A 468 -9.37 32.12 16.57
C ASN A 468 -8.46 32.52 15.39
N PRO A 469 -8.74 32.03 14.17
CA PRO A 469 -7.96 32.39 12.98
C PRO A 469 -8.21 33.85 12.58
N GLU A 470 -7.22 34.46 11.95
CA GLU A 470 -7.32 35.84 11.44
C GLU A 470 -8.38 35.96 10.32
N GLU A 471 -8.97 37.15 10.18
CA GLU A 471 -10.30 37.36 9.58
C GLU A 471 -10.46 36.85 8.13
N ASP A 472 -9.39 36.82 7.34
CA ASP A 472 -9.42 36.30 5.96
C ASP A 472 -9.84 34.82 5.89
N ASN A 473 -9.62 34.03 6.94
CA ASN A 473 -10.10 32.65 7.02
C ASN A 473 -11.60 32.55 7.40
N ALA A 474 -12.18 33.60 7.98
CA ALA A 474 -13.58 33.62 8.42
C ALA A 474 -14.56 33.87 7.26
N ALA A 475 -14.11 34.41 6.12
CA ALA A 475 -14.96 34.62 4.94
C ALA A 475 -15.63 33.32 4.42
N ASN A 476 -14.99 32.16 4.67
CA ASN A 476 -15.48 30.83 4.28
C ASN A 476 -16.51 30.22 5.27
N PHE A 477 -16.98 30.95 6.29
CA PHE A 477 -18.03 30.45 7.21
C PHE A 477 -19.46 30.47 6.62
N ASN A 478 -19.70 31.14 5.49
CA ASN A 478 -21.03 31.27 4.88
C ASN A 478 -21.47 30.01 4.11
N GLY A 479 -21.57 28.90 4.86
CA GLY A 479 -22.03 27.60 4.38
C GLY A 479 -20.89 26.66 3.98
N LEU A 480 -20.99 25.41 4.42
CA LEU A 480 -20.29 24.29 3.78
C LEU A 480 -20.64 24.31 2.29
N SER A 481 -19.65 24.05 1.43
CA SER A 481 -19.93 23.85 -0.01
C SER A 481 -20.99 22.77 -0.17
N LYS A 482 -21.92 22.99 -1.10
CA LYS A 482 -22.87 21.94 -1.49
C LYS A 482 -22.12 20.89 -2.30
N ASP A 483 -21.68 19.85 -1.60
CA ASP A 483 -21.50 18.54 -2.21
C ASP A 483 -22.79 18.15 -2.97
N PRO A 484 -22.72 17.81 -4.27
CA PRO A 484 -23.85 17.28 -5.03
C PRO A 484 -24.50 16.05 -4.38
N ASP A 485 -23.69 15.21 -3.71
CA ASP A 485 -24.09 13.88 -3.24
C ASP A 485 -24.64 13.87 -1.80
N LYS A 486 -24.78 15.06 -1.18
CA LYS A 486 -25.32 15.29 0.17
C LYS A 486 -24.56 14.60 1.32
N GLN A 487 -23.31 14.21 1.11
CA GLN A 487 -22.51 13.58 2.14
C GLN A 487 -22.26 14.54 3.31
N LEU A 488 -22.38 14.02 4.53
CA LEU A 488 -22.02 14.76 5.74
C LEU A 488 -20.50 14.66 5.95
N PRO A 489 -19.86 15.65 6.60
CA PRO A 489 -18.41 15.62 6.81
C PRO A 489 -18.00 14.46 7.73
N VAL A 490 -17.69 13.31 7.13
CA VAL A 490 -17.14 12.15 7.83
C VAL A 490 -15.69 12.44 8.23
N VAL A 491 -15.41 12.15 9.48
CA VAL A 491 -14.17 12.49 10.16
C VAL A 491 -13.25 11.26 10.15
N GLY A 492 -12.49 11.06 9.05
CA GLY A 492 -11.56 9.92 8.92
C GLY A 492 -10.49 10.03 7.82
N ALA A 493 -9.41 9.25 7.89
CA ALA A 493 -8.20 9.37 7.04
C ALA A 493 -7.73 8.10 6.28
N ASN A 494 -6.87 8.31 5.27
CA ASN A 494 -6.25 7.27 4.43
C ASN A 494 -4.89 6.75 5.00
N LEU A 495 -4.40 5.64 4.43
CA LEU A 495 -3.14 4.90 4.65
C LEU A 495 -2.07 5.52 5.58
N GLN A 496 -1.99 4.94 6.78
CA GLN A 496 -0.80 4.31 7.41
C GLN A 496 -1.09 4.09 8.91
N ARG A 497 -1.76 2.99 9.26
CA ARG A 497 -2.02 2.61 10.66
C ARG A 497 -0.91 1.72 11.20
N MET A 498 -0.54 1.90 12.48
CA MET A 498 0.21 0.87 13.21
C MET A 498 -0.68 -0.39 13.32
N ILE A 499 -0.07 -1.57 13.30
CA ILE A 499 -0.83 -2.83 13.29
C ILE A 499 -0.91 -3.36 14.72
N SER A 500 -2.13 -3.53 15.23
CA SER A 500 -2.40 -4.17 16.52
C SER A 500 -1.78 -5.58 16.54
N LEU A 501 -0.84 -5.81 17.47
CA LEU A 501 -0.12 -7.08 17.60
C LEU A 501 -1.02 -8.23 18.11
N SER A 502 -2.15 -7.90 18.75
CA SER A 502 -3.10 -8.85 19.33
C SER A 502 -4.12 -9.39 18.32
N ARG A 503 -4.32 -8.72 17.17
CA ARG A 503 -5.27 -9.14 16.14
C ARG A 503 -4.58 -10.00 15.07
N PRO A 504 -5.04 -11.23 14.80
CA PRO A 504 -4.50 -12.03 13.70
C PRO A 504 -4.64 -11.34 12.34
N LEU A 505 -3.60 -11.44 11.52
CA LEU A 505 -3.63 -11.10 10.11
C LEU A 505 -4.17 -12.30 9.33
N GLU A 506 -5.48 -12.34 9.13
CA GLU A 506 -6.07 -13.27 8.17
C GLU A 506 -5.63 -12.90 6.74
N GLY A 507 -5.24 -13.90 5.95
CA GLY A 507 -4.80 -13.75 4.58
C GLY A 507 -5.42 -14.80 3.66
N GLU A 508 -5.96 -14.39 2.52
CA GLU A 508 -6.29 -15.38 1.48
C GLU A 508 -5.00 -15.82 0.77
N PHE A 509 -4.82 -17.13 0.55
CA PHE A 509 -3.76 -17.62 -0.32
C PHE A 509 -4.31 -17.79 -1.73
N ILE A 510 -3.65 -17.15 -2.68
CA ILE A 510 -3.86 -17.34 -4.10
C ILE A 510 -2.75 -18.28 -4.59
N PRO A 511 -3.00 -19.61 -4.70
CA PRO A 511 -2.04 -20.57 -5.22
C PRO A 511 -1.75 -20.29 -6.70
N MET A 512 -0.55 -19.79 -6.96
CA MET A 512 -0.03 -19.50 -8.28
C MET A 512 1.23 -20.30 -8.53
N GLN A 513 1.57 -20.56 -9.79
CA GLN A 513 2.80 -21.30 -10.13
C GLN A 513 4.10 -20.55 -9.76
N LYS A 514 4.03 -19.23 -9.49
CA LYS A 514 5.22 -18.37 -9.26
C LYS A 514 5.08 -17.28 -8.18
N SER A 515 3.89 -17.02 -7.66
CA SER A 515 3.59 -15.86 -6.81
C SER A 515 2.72 -16.20 -5.58
N LEU A 516 2.72 -15.29 -4.62
CA LEU A 516 1.97 -15.34 -3.37
C LEU A 516 1.33 -13.96 -3.19
N ARG A 517 0.02 -13.84 -3.45
CA ARG A 517 -0.74 -12.69 -2.93
C ARG A 517 -0.97 -12.96 -1.45
N VAL A 518 -0.53 -12.05 -0.60
CA VAL A 518 -1.07 -11.89 0.76
C VAL A 518 -2.10 -10.78 0.66
N SER A 519 -3.31 -10.96 1.17
CA SER A 519 -4.33 -9.91 1.24
C SER A 519 -5.05 -10.01 2.58
N ALA A 520 -4.88 -8.99 3.45
CA ALA A 520 -5.64 -8.91 4.70
C ALA A 520 -6.80 -7.91 4.58
N ASP A 521 -7.95 -8.31 5.12
CA ASP A 521 -9.21 -7.58 5.02
C ASP A 521 -9.18 -6.31 5.91
N ALA A 522 -9.08 -5.16 5.26
CA ALA A 522 -9.05 -3.83 5.88
C ALA A 522 -10.14 -2.94 5.27
N ARG A 523 -11.41 -3.35 5.44
CA ARG A 523 -12.59 -2.67 4.84
C ARG A 523 -12.62 -1.16 5.14
N ASN A 524 -12.48 -0.36 4.10
CA ASN A 524 -12.89 1.04 4.09
C ASN A 524 -13.48 1.40 2.72
N GLU A 525 -14.42 2.34 2.69
CA GLU A 525 -15.30 2.59 1.53
C GLU A 525 -14.85 3.76 0.65
N HIS A 526 -13.75 4.44 0.98
CA HIS A 526 -13.24 5.62 0.23
C HIS A 526 -11.77 5.48 -0.20
N ALA A 527 -11.12 4.34 0.05
CA ALA A 527 -9.83 3.95 -0.57
C ALA A 527 -9.63 2.43 -0.44
N SER A 528 -9.54 1.71 -1.56
CA SER A 528 -9.40 0.25 -1.63
C SER A 528 -7.96 -0.20 -1.37
N HIS A 529 -7.52 -0.06 -0.11
CA HIS A 529 -6.19 -0.48 0.32
C HIS A 529 -6.24 -1.57 1.39
N THR A 530 -6.61 -2.77 0.95
CA THR A 530 -6.26 -4.02 1.64
C THR A 530 -4.75 -4.09 1.86
N TYR A 531 -4.30 -4.96 2.79
CA TYR A 531 -2.88 -5.33 2.87
C TYR A 531 -2.52 -6.33 1.75
N SER A 532 -2.91 -6.00 0.51
CA SER A 532 -2.63 -6.79 -0.70
C SER A 532 -1.21 -6.55 -1.19
N GLY A 533 -0.34 -7.55 -1.07
CA GLY A 533 1.01 -7.54 -1.62
C GLY A 533 1.25 -8.80 -2.44
N LEU A 534 1.69 -8.63 -3.70
CA LEU A 534 2.16 -9.72 -4.55
C LEU A 534 3.64 -9.98 -4.22
N TYR A 535 3.92 -11.11 -3.56
CA TYR A 535 5.27 -11.61 -3.36
C TYR A 535 5.63 -12.58 -4.50
N ARG A 536 6.90 -12.61 -4.89
CA ARG A 536 7.47 -13.60 -5.83
C ARG A 536 8.33 -14.61 -5.09
N ARG A 537 8.39 -15.85 -5.58
CA ARG A 537 9.14 -16.93 -4.93
C ARG A 537 10.64 -16.79 -5.21
N THR A 538 11.49 -17.04 -4.23
CA THR A 538 12.94 -16.80 -4.37
C THR A 538 13.72 -18.04 -4.81
N ASP A 539 13.04 -19.02 -5.41
CA ASP A 539 13.63 -20.12 -6.20
C ASP A 539 13.68 -19.78 -7.70
N HIS A 540 13.04 -18.69 -8.14
CA HIS A 540 13.33 -18.07 -9.42
C HIS A 540 14.79 -17.57 -9.42
N PRO A 541 15.64 -18.01 -10.36
CA PRO A 541 17.07 -17.73 -10.33
C PRO A 541 17.40 -16.24 -10.35
N GLU A 542 16.59 -15.45 -11.05
CA GLU A 542 16.67 -14.00 -11.20
C GLU A 542 16.40 -13.26 -9.87
N GLU A 543 15.25 -13.46 -9.21
CA GLU A 543 15.06 -12.94 -7.83
C GLU A 543 16.14 -13.46 -6.87
N ALA A 544 16.53 -14.73 -6.96
CA ALA A 544 17.55 -15.31 -6.10
C ALA A 544 18.91 -14.63 -6.27
N LEU A 545 19.26 -14.19 -7.49
CA LEU A 545 20.47 -13.44 -7.81
C LEU A 545 20.41 -12.02 -7.25
N LEU A 546 19.28 -11.33 -7.43
CA LEU A 546 19.06 -9.97 -6.91
C LEU A 546 19.12 -9.93 -5.38
N ILE A 547 18.50 -10.90 -4.71
CA ILE A 547 18.53 -11.05 -3.25
C ILE A 547 19.95 -11.34 -2.77
N ALA A 548 20.65 -12.29 -3.41
CA ALA A 548 22.04 -12.61 -3.08
C ALA A 548 22.95 -11.39 -3.24
N ALA A 549 22.76 -10.60 -4.30
CA ALA A 549 23.54 -9.41 -4.57
C ALA A 549 23.31 -8.30 -3.53
N ARG A 550 22.07 -8.10 -3.12
CA ARG A 550 21.68 -7.12 -2.09
C ARG A 550 22.07 -7.52 -0.68
N ALA A 551 22.15 -8.82 -0.40
CA ALA A 551 22.60 -9.36 0.89
C ALA A 551 24.13 -9.50 1.01
N GLY A 552 24.89 -9.16 -0.04
CA GLY A 552 26.34 -9.34 -0.08
C GLY A 552 26.81 -10.80 -0.19
N ASP A 553 25.91 -11.75 -0.46
CA ASP A 553 26.25 -13.17 -0.61
C ASP A 553 26.92 -13.44 -1.97
N LEU A 554 28.21 -13.12 -2.02
CA LEU A 554 29.09 -13.39 -3.15
C LEU A 554 29.07 -14.86 -3.57
N LYS A 555 28.88 -15.82 -2.66
CA LYS A 555 28.88 -17.25 -2.99
C LYS A 555 27.61 -17.65 -3.71
N LYS A 556 26.44 -17.18 -3.28
CA LYS A 556 25.15 -17.43 -3.96
C LYS A 556 25.08 -16.69 -5.30
N VAL A 557 25.56 -15.44 -5.38
CA VAL A 557 25.74 -14.73 -6.67
C VAL A 557 26.65 -15.51 -7.62
N GLN A 558 27.82 -15.96 -7.14
CA GLN A 558 28.73 -16.78 -7.95
C GLN A 558 28.10 -18.09 -8.40
N SER A 559 27.37 -18.79 -7.53
CA SER A 559 26.68 -20.02 -7.89
C SER A 559 25.67 -19.79 -9.01
N LEU A 560 24.78 -18.80 -8.87
CA LEU A 560 23.69 -18.54 -9.81
C LEU A 560 24.21 -18.13 -11.19
N VAL A 561 25.09 -17.13 -11.27
CA VAL A 561 25.63 -16.68 -12.57
C VAL A 561 26.50 -17.77 -13.22
N ASN A 562 27.17 -18.65 -12.45
CA ASN A 562 27.86 -19.82 -13.02
C ASN A 562 26.91 -20.93 -13.50
N THR A 563 25.66 -20.99 -13.01
CA THR A 563 24.62 -21.88 -13.55
C THR A 563 23.88 -21.32 -14.77
N GLY A 564 24.29 -20.15 -15.29
CA GLY A 564 23.72 -19.56 -16.51
C GLY A 564 22.61 -18.52 -16.28
N VAL A 565 22.43 -18.06 -15.04
CA VAL A 565 21.54 -16.93 -14.73
C VAL A 565 22.14 -15.64 -15.28
N ASP A 566 21.34 -14.86 -16.02
CA ASP A 566 21.76 -13.58 -16.60
C ASP A 566 22.18 -12.60 -15.49
N PRO A 567 23.44 -12.08 -15.50
CA PRO A 567 23.90 -11.12 -14.49
C PRO A 567 23.19 -9.76 -14.55
N ASP A 568 22.51 -9.45 -15.66
CA ASP A 568 21.68 -8.25 -15.87
C ASP A 568 20.17 -8.48 -15.65
N ALA A 569 19.78 -9.65 -15.12
CA ALA A 569 18.40 -9.97 -14.81
C ALA A 569 17.75 -8.94 -13.86
N THR A 570 16.46 -8.68 -14.07
CA THR A 570 15.65 -7.70 -13.31
C THR A 570 14.25 -8.24 -13.06
N SER A 571 13.64 -7.82 -11.95
CA SER A 571 12.22 -8.08 -11.62
C SER A 571 11.47 -6.74 -11.53
N THR A 572 10.14 -6.74 -11.69
CA THR A 572 9.32 -5.52 -11.55
C THR A 572 9.62 -4.82 -10.22
N ASN A 573 9.90 -3.51 -10.26
CA ASN A 573 10.33 -2.71 -9.09
C ASN A 573 11.66 -3.11 -8.42
N SER A 574 12.51 -3.92 -9.07
CA SER A 574 13.89 -4.18 -8.65
C SER A 574 14.92 -3.35 -9.42
N TYR A 575 16.14 -3.30 -8.88
CA TYR A 575 17.33 -2.85 -9.61
C TYR A 575 18.13 -4.08 -10.10
N THR A 576 19.22 -3.87 -10.86
CA THR A 576 20.11 -4.99 -11.28
C THR A 576 20.96 -5.52 -10.13
N ALA A 577 21.50 -6.72 -10.28
CA ALA A 577 22.45 -7.31 -9.31
C ALA A 577 23.68 -6.40 -9.10
N LEU A 578 24.20 -5.81 -10.18
CA LEU A 578 25.33 -4.89 -10.12
C LEU A 578 25.00 -3.58 -9.38
N ALA A 579 23.79 -3.05 -9.56
CA ALA A 579 23.32 -1.88 -8.83
C ALA A 579 23.19 -2.17 -7.32
N TYR A 580 22.63 -3.32 -6.93
CA TYR A 580 22.58 -3.74 -5.52
C TYR A 580 23.99 -3.93 -4.93
N ALA A 581 24.89 -4.61 -5.64
CA ALA A 581 26.28 -4.79 -5.22
C ALA A 581 27.01 -3.45 -5.04
N ALA A 582 26.74 -2.47 -5.89
CA ALA A 582 27.28 -1.11 -5.76
C ALA A 582 26.68 -0.36 -4.56
N ALA A 583 25.38 -0.50 -4.30
CA ALA A 583 24.69 0.15 -3.19
C ALA A 583 25.23 -0.29 -1.82
N GLY A 584 25.57 -1.57 -1.65
CA GLY A 584 26.22 -2.12 -0.45
C GLY A 584 27.76 -2.02 -0.44
N GLY A 585 28.37 -1.47 -1.50
CA GLY A 585 29.83 -1.35 -1.63
C GLY A 585 30.58 -2.68 -1.78
N HIS A 586 29.93 -3.73 -2.29
CA HIS A 586 30.45 -5.08 -2.41
C HIS A 586 31.41 -5.24 -3.60
N LEU A 587 32.56 -4.55 -3.55
CA LEU A 587 33.48 -4.39 -4.70
C LEU A 587 33.83 -5.69 -5.44
N GLU A 588 34.12 -6.78 -4.73
CA GLU A 588 34.50 -8.06 -5.37
C GLU A 588 33.31 -8.77 -6.04
N MET A 589 32.09 -8.51 -5.57
CA MET A 589 30.86 -8.93 -6.25
C MET A 589 30.60 -8.08 -7.50
N MET A 590 30.83 -6.77 -7.43
CA MET A 590 30.74 -5.89 -8.59
C MET A 590 31.74 -6.30 -9.68
N ARG A 591 32.99 -6.62 -9.31
CA ARG A 591 33.97 -7.19 -10.25
C ARG A 591 33.44 -8.46 -10.89
N PHE A 592 33.02 -9.43 -10.09
CA PHE A 592 32.50 -10.71 -10.60
C PHE A 592 31.31 -10.53 -11.56
N LEU A 593 30.34 -9.67 -11.24
CA LEU A 593 29.18 -9.41 -12.10
C LEU A 593 29.59 -8.75 -13.43
N ILE A 594 30.47 -7.74 -13.39
CA ILE A 594 30.97 -7.07 -14.60
C ILE A 594 31.82 -8.03 -15.45
N ASP A 595 32.70 -8.81 -14.82
CA ASP A 595 33.55 -9.79 -15.51
C ASP A 595 32.74 -11.01 -16.02
N LYS A 596 31.46 -11.11 -15.62
CA LYS A 596 30.45 -12.04 -16.18
C LYS A 596 29.53 -11.43 -17.23
N GLY A 597 29.60 -10.11 -17.48
CA GLY A 597 28.90 -9.44 -18.57
C GLY A 597 27.79 -8.47 -18.18
N ALA A 598 27.58 -8.16 -16.88
CA ALA A 598 26.60 -7.14 -16.47
C ALA A 598 26.92 -5.77 -17.08
N ASP A 599 25.98 -5.12 -17.75
CA ASP A 599 26.15 -3.77 -18.27
C ASP A 599 26.15 -2.75 -17.12
N VAL A 600 27.31 -2.11 -16.94
CA VAL A 600 27.53 -1.01 -15.99
C VAL A 600 26.60 0.19 -16.22
N ASN A 601 25.93 0.26 -17.37
CA ASN A 601 24.95 1.29 -17.73
C ASN A 601 23.49 0.79 -17.74
N LYS A 602 23.21 -0.49 -17.44
CA LYS A 602 21.87 -1.09 -17.53
C LYS A 602 20.87 -0.25 -16.73
N PRO A 603 19.90 0.43 -17.37
CA PRO A 603 18.85 1.12 -16.64
C PRO A 603 17.90 0.08 -16.05
N SER A 604 17.45 0.34 -14.82
CA SER A 604 16.47 -0.48 -14.13
C SER A 604 15.37 0.43 -13.55
N ARG A 605 14.86 0.12 -12.35
CA ARG A 605 13.83 0.92 -11.68
C ARG A 605 14.11 2.42 -11.71
N PHE A 606 13.06 3.22 -11.93
CA PHE A 606 13.13 4.68 -12.04
C PHE A 606 14.14 5.19 -13.09
N LYS A 607 14.44 4.36 -14.12
CA LYS A 607 15.48 4.58 -15.14
C LYS A 607 16.88 4.80 -14.55
N LYS A 608 17.14 4.29 -13.33
CA LYS A 608 18.43 4.42 -12.65
C LYS A 608 19.41 3.34 -13.10
N THR A 609 20.63 3.76 -13.40
CA THR A 609 21.80 2.89 -13.66
C THR A 609 22.51 2.56 -12.33
N PRO A 610 23.44 1.59 -12.28
CA PRO A 610 24.30 1.36 -11.12
C PRO A 610 25.02 2.62 -10.61
N LEU A 611 25.38 3.57 -11.49
CA LEU A 611 26.02 4.83 -11.10
C LEU A 611 25.02 5.81 -10.45
N CYS A 612 23.78 5.90 -10.95
CA CYS A 612 22.71 6.64 -10.27
C CYS A 612 22.47 6.07 -8.86
N VAL A 613 22.42 4.75 -8.75
CA VAL A 613 22.21 4.02 -7.49
C VAL A 613 23.29 4.30 -6.45
N VAL A 614 24.56 4.07 -6.78
CA VAL A 614 25.66 4.24 -5.81
C VAL A 614 25.83 5.69 -5.36
N THR A 615 25.44 6.66 -6.20
CA THR A 615 25.46 8.10 -5.88
C THR A 615 24.60 8.45 -4.65
N GLY A 616 23.61 7.61 -4.31
CA GLY A 616 22.82 7.71 -3.09
C GLY A 616 23.47 7.11 -1.83
N THR A 617 24.65 6.51 -1.91
CA THR A 617 25.25 5.69 -0.84
C THR A 617 26.62 6.21 -0.40
N PRO A 618 27.20 5.79 0.74
CA PRO A 618 28.52 6.27 1.17
C PRO A 618 29.70 5.62 0.41
N HIS A 619 29.44 4.70 -0.53
CA HIS A 619 30.44 3.80 -1.11
C HIS A 619 31.19 4.40 -2.31
N LEU A 620 32.00 5.44 -2.05
CA LEU A 620 32.80 6.15 -3.07
C LEU A 620 33.65 5.23 -3.95
N ASP A 621 34.25 4.18 -3.41
CA ASP A 621 35.12 3.29 -4.21
C ASP A 621 34.32 2.34 -5.12
N ALA A 622 33.02 2.11 -4.84
CA ALA A 622 32.10 1.45 -5.77
C ALA A 622 31.72 2.39 -6.93
N ALA A 623 31.52 3.69 -6.65
CA ALA A 623 31.32 4.69 -7.70
C ALA A 623 32.54 4.80 -8.63
N LYS A 624 33.76 4.86 -8.07
CA LYS A 624 35.01 4.81 -8.86
C LYS A 624 35.15 3.51 -9.67
N LEU A 625 34.74 2.37 -9.12
CA LEU A 625 34.81 1.09 -9.83
C LEU A 625 33.88 1.07 -11.06
N LEU A 626 32.63 1.53 -10.92
CA LEU A 626 31.70 1.64 -12.05
C LEU A 626 32.22 2.58 -13.14
N VAL A 627 32.75 3.74 -12.74
CA VAL A 627 33.29 4.75 -13.67
C VAL A 627 34.53 4.22 -14.39
N SER A 628 35.45 3.54 -13.69
CA SER A 628 36.62 2.90 -14.32
C SER A 628 36.27 1.71 -15.24
N LYS A 629 35.05 1.17 -15.14
CA LYS A 629 34.49 0.15 -16.04
C LYS A 629 33.54 0.73 -17.12
N GLY A 630 33.41 2.06 -17.23
CA GLY A 630 32.69 2.72 -18.33
C GLY A 630 31.23 3.11 -18.04
N ALA A 631 30.84 3.27 -16.76
CA ALA A 631 29.54 3.81 -16.41
C ALA A 631 29.40 5.30 -16.78
N LYS A 632 28.28 5.64 -17.42
CA LYS A 632 27.97 6.99 -17.95
C LYS A 632 27.11 7.78 -16.97
N VAL A 633 27.26 9.10 -16.98
CA VAL A 633 26.27 10.00 -16.36
C VAL A 633 24.99 9.96 -17.19
N THR A 634 23.87 9.64 -16.55
CA THR A 634 22.53 9.61 -17.15
C THR A 634 21.55 10.39 -16.29
N LEU A 635 20.50 10.94 -16.90
CA LEU A 635 19.33 11.41 -16.17
C LEU A 635 18.48 10.21 -15.74
N MET A 636 17.81 10.36 -14.60
CA MET A 636 16.88 9.39 -14.04
C MET A 636 15.44 9.73 -14.50
N GLN A 637 14.45 8.95 -14.08
CA GLN A 637 13.04 9.31 -14.28
C GLN A 637 12.74 10.73 -13.78
N ASN A 638 11.86 11.45 -14.49
CA ASN A 638 11.52 12.85 -14.28
C ASN A 638 12.71 13.82 -14.42
N ASN A 639 13.72 13.44 -15.23
CA ASN A 639 14.89 14.24 -15.61
C ASN A 639 15.78 14.71 -14.43
N TYR A 640 15.73 14.02 -13.28
CA TYR A 640 16.63 14.28 -12.16
C TYR A 640 18.06 13.79 -12.43
N GLY A 641 19.05 14.51 -11.94
CA GLY A 641 20.48 14.20 -12.13
C GLY A 641 21.19 13.71 -10.86
N LEU A 642 22.45 13.29 -11.01
CA LEU A 642 23.28 12.75 -9.91
C LEU A 642 23.45 13.74 -8.74
N THR A 643 23.44 15.04 -9.01
CA THR A 643 23.48 16.10 -7.99
C THR A 643 22.22 16.11 -7.11
N HIS A 644 21.03 15.89 -7.69
CA HIS A 644 19.78 15.75 -6.95
C HIS A 644 19.77 14.48 -6.07
N GLU A 645 20.26 13.36 -6.60
CA GLU A 645 20.36 12.07 -5.87
C GLU A 645 21.32 12.17 -4.67
N ALA A 646 22.52 12.72 -4.87
CA ALA A 646 23.52 12.90 -3.80
C ALA A 646 23.02 13.83 -2.69
N VAL A 647 22.20 14.83 -3.01
CA VAL A 647 21.53 15.67 -2.02
C VAL A 647 20.41 14.91 -1.31
N PHE A 648 19.57 14.17 -2.05
CA PHE A 648 18.46 13.42 -1.48
C PHE A 648 18.94 12.47 -0.37
N TRP A 649 20.00 11.71 -0.64
CA TRP A 649 20.58 10.74 0.29
C TRP A 649 21.72 11.27 1.17
N ARG A 650 21.94 12.59 1.22
CA ARG A 650 22.86 13.24 2.17
C ARG A 650 24.33 12.82 2.00
N GLN A 651 24.82 12.71 0.76
CA GLN A 651 26.16 12.20 0.41
C GLN A 651 27.15 13.29 -0.05
N PRO A 652 27.67 14.17 0.83
CA PRO A 652 28.58 15.25 0.43
C PRO A 652 29.91 14.75 -0.18
N LYS A 653 30.39 13.56 0.23
CA LYS A 653 31.60 12.93 -0.36
C LYS A 653 31.38 12.47 -1.80
N LEU A 654 30.18 12.02 -2.14
CA LEU A 654 29.86 11.67 -3.53
C LEU A 654 29.50 12.91 -4.35
N MET A 655 28.90 13.93 -3.75
CA MET A 655 28.71 15.23 -4.42
C MET A 655 30.05 15.82 -4.89
N GLU A 656 31.10 15.82 -4.05
CA GLU A 656 32.44 16.26 -4.46
C GLU A 656 32.93 15.47 -5.69
N PHE A 657 32.85 14.13 -5.68
CA PHE A 657 33.24 13.25 -6.80
C PHE A 657 32.41 13.45 -8.08
N VAL A 658 31.09 13.67 -7.94
CA VAL A 658 30.15 13.95 -9.03
C VAL A 658 30.49 15.28 -9.72
N LEU A 659 30.97 16.27 -8.98
CA LEU A 659 31.32 17.58 -9.51
C LEU A 659 32.77 17.64 -10.04
N THR A 660 33.75 16.97 -9.41
CA THR A 660 35.16 16.99 -9.87
C THR A 660 35.46 15.98 -10.96
N GLU A 661 35.14 14.70 -10.74
CA GLU A 661 35.58 13.60 -11.62
C GLU A 661 34.57 13.36 -12.74
N LEU A 662 33.26 13.36 -12.42
CA LEU A 662 32.19 13.15 -13.40
C LEU A 662 31.79 14.45 -14.12
N LYS A 663 32.23 15.61 -13.61
CA LYS A 663 32.00 16.95 -14.18
C LYS A 663 30.54 17.24 -14.50
N VAL A 664 29.64 16.75 -13.64
CA VAL A 664 28.21 17.07 -13.72
C VAL A 664 28.03 18.54 -13.38
N ASP A 665 27.23 19.26 -14.17
CA ASP A 665 26.94 20.67 -13.91
C ASP A 665 26.29 20.84 -12.52
N PRO A 666 26.88 21.63 -11.59
CA PRO A 666 26.25 21.93 -10.31
C PRO A 666 24.92 22.69 -10.45
N ASN A 667 24.69 23.31 -11.62
CA ASN A 667 23.49 24.04 -11.99
C ASN A 667 22.49 23.22 -12.80
N LEU A 668 22.72 21.91 -12.96
CA LEU A 668 21.80 20.99 -13.64
C LEU A 668 20.39 21.11 -13.05
N LYS A 669 19.42 21.46 -13.91
CA LYS A 669 18.03 21.73 -13.54
C LYS A 669 17.14 20.49 -13.69
N ALA A 670 16.30 20.27 -12.69
CA ALA A 670 15.10 19.42 -12.78
C ALA A 670 13.99 20.14 -13.59
N PRO A 671 12.87 19.47 -13.94
CA PRO A 671 11.81 20.06 -14.77
C PRO A 671 11.21 21.38 -14.25
N ASN A 672 11.09 21.57 -12.93
CA ASN A 672 10.65 22.84 -12.33
C ASN A 672 11.75 23.90 -12.19
N GLY A 673 12.87 23.73 -12.90
CA GLY A 673 14.05 24.59 -12.83
C GLY A 673 14.96 24.38 -11.61
N SER A 674 14.59 23.53 -10.65
CA SER A 674 15.33 23.38 -9.39
C SER A 674 16.66 22.63 -9.57
N THR A 675 17.70 23.11 -8.87
CA THR A 675 19.06 22.54 -8.90
C THR A 675 19.38 21.80 -7.60
N GLY A 676 20.52 21.10 -7.54
CA GLY A 676 20.99 20.48 -6.30
C GLY A 676 21.11 21.45 -5.12
N LEU A 677 21.41 22.73 -5.38
CA LEU A 677 21.45 23.78 -4.35
C LEU A 677 20.07 24.05 -3.75
N HIS A 678 19.05 24.17 -4.59
CA HIS A 678 17.66 24.32 -4.17
C HIS A 678 17.17 23.10 -3.38
N TRP A 679 17.54 21.89 -3.81
CA TRP A 679 17.21 20.64 -3.11
C TRP A 679 17.89 20.55 -1.74
N ALA A 680 19.12 21.06 -1.60
CA ALA A 680 19.82 21.05 -0.31
C ALA A 680 19.13 22.00 0.68
N ILE A 681 18.65 23.16 0.21
CA ILE A 681 17.85 24.11 1.00
C ILE A 681 16.49 23.49 1.35
N ALA A 682 15.78 22.90 0.38
CA ALA A 682 14.47 22.27 0.57
C ALA A 682 14.48 21.23 1.71
N ARG A 683 15.56 20.46 1.85
CA ARG A 683 15.70 19.40 2.86
C ARG A 683 16.16 19.88 4.25
N HIS A 684 16.40 21.17 4.46
CA HIS A 684 16.58 21.71 5.81
C HIS A 684 15.26 21.71 6.60
N ILE A 685 15.38 21.56 7.93
CA ILE A 685 14.31 21.69 8.91
C ILE A 685 14.65 22.89 9.83
N PRO A 686 13.78 23.92 9.96
CA PRO A 686 14.04 25.04 10.87
C PRO A 686 14.34 24.59 12.31
N GLY A 687 15.31 25.23 12.96
CA GLY A 687 15.78 24.90 14.32
C GLY A 687 16.71 23.68 14.44
N GLU A 688 16.59 22.67 13.57
CA GLU A 688 17.29 21.37 13.72
C GLU A 688 18.74 21.38 13.20
N SER A 689 19.62 22.05 13.94
CA SER A 689 21.05 22.22 13.62
C SER A 689 21.78 20.92 13.30
N SER A 690 21.57 19.86 14.09
CA SER A 690 22.26 18.56 13.93
C SER A 690 21.86 17.83 12.64
N TYR A 691 20.60 17.95 12.21
CA TYR A 691 20.10 17.35 10.97
C TYR A 691 20.56 18.16 9.75
N ASN A 692 20.52 19.49 9.85
CA ASN A 692 20.86 20.43 8.79
C ASN A 692 22.35 20.42 8.43
N GLN A 693 23.25 20.10 9.36
CA GLN A 693 24.71 20.15 9.16
C GLN A 693 25.18 19.51 7.85
N VAL A 694 24.69 18.31 7.51
CA VAL A 694 25.09 17.62 6.25
C VAL A 694 24.58 18.32 4.99
N TYR A 695 23.45 19.02 5.07
CA TYR A 695 22.93 19.83 3.96
C TYR A 695 23.66 21.17 3.86
N LEU A 696 24.08 21.77 4.98
CA LEU A 696 25.01 22.92 4.97
C LEU A 696 26.36 22.55 4.36
N ASP A 697 26.84 21.32 4.57
CA ASP A 697 28.07 20.81 3.94
C ASP A 697 27.87 20.51 2.44
N LEU A 698 26.71 19.97 2.04
CA LEU A 698 26.32 19.86 0.61
C LEU A 698 26.24 21.24 -0.07
N ILE A 699 25.67 22.26 0.60
CA ILE A 699 25.65 23.64 0.11
C ILE A 699 27.08 24.16 -0.10
N LYS A 700 27.99 23.98 0.86
CA LYS A 700 29.40 24.38 0.73
C LYS A 700 30.08 23.72 -0.47
N VAL A 701 29.87 22.42 -0.67
CA VAL A 701 30.43 21.67 -1.82
C VAL A 701 29.87 22.20 -3.14
N LEU A 702 28.55 22.37 -3.25
CA LEU A 702 27.90 22.90 -4.46
C LEU A 702 28.41 24.32 -4.81
N LEU A 703 28.44 25.23 -3.82
CA LEU A 703 28.91 26.61 -4.02
C LEU A 703 30.39 26.66 -4.41
N LYS A 704 31.24 25.86 -3.76
CA LYS A 704 32.68 25.72 -4.06
C LYS A 704 32.95 25.39 -5.53
N HIS A 705 32.13 24.52 -6.13
CA HIS A 705 32.28 24.07 -7.51
C HIS A 705 31.47 24.89 -8.53
N GLY A 706 30.88 26.02 -8.12
CA GLY A 706 30.24 26.96 -9.04
C GLY A 706 28.71 26.82 -9.19
N ALA A 707 28.02 26.18 -8.24
CA ALA A 707 26.57 26.36 -8.14
C ALA A 707 26.24 27.86 -8.00
N ASP A 708 25.21 28.31 -8.72
CA ASP A 708 24.79 29.69 -8.73
C ASP A 708 23.54 29.91 -7.85
N PRO A 709 23.65 30.73 -6.78
CA PRO A 709 22.51 31.03 -5.91
C PRO A 709 21.37 31.81 -6.59
N MET A 710 21.61 32.45 -7.73
CA MET A 710 20.65 33.37 -8.37
C MET A 710 19.75 32.71 -9.41
N LEU A 711 19.99 31.44 -9.75
CA LEU A 711 19.08 30.67 -10.62
C LEU A 711 17.71 30.53 -9.97
N ARG A 712 16.65 30.90 -10.70
CA ARG A 712 15.26 30.71 -10.26
C ARG A 712 14.75 29.30 -10.56
N PHE A 713 13.84 28.84 -9.69
CA PHE A 713 13.03 27.63 -9.83
C PHE A 713 11.58 27.91 -9.40
N THR A 714 10.65 27.08 -9.87
CA THR A 714 9.21 27.21 -9.59
C THR A 714 8.80 26.31 -8.42
N GLN A 715 8.10 26.88 -7.44
CA GLN A 715 7.49 26.17 -6.31
C GLN A 715 6.07 26.68 -6.08
N GLY A 716 5.06 25.90 -6.48
CA GLY A 716 3.70 26.42 -6.60
C GLY A 716 3.68 27.60 -7.57
N ASP A 717 3.02 28.69 -7.20
CA ASP A 717 2.95 29.92 -7.99
C ASP A 717 4.16 30.87 -7.82
N GLN A 718 5.17 30.48 -7.03
CA GLN A 718 6.34 31.31 -6.74
C GLN A 718 7.56 30.92 -7.58
N GLU A 719 8.25 31.90 -8.16
CA GLU A 719 9.61 31.74 -8.69
C GLU A 719 10.65 32.30 -7.71
N LEU A 720 11.36 31.41 -7.01
CA LEU A 720 12.36 31.79 -6.01
C LEU A 720 13.78 31.45 -6.49
N ASN A 721 14.77 32.20 -6.03
CA ASN A 721 16.18 31.80 -6.05
C ASN A 721 16.62 31.22 -4.68
N ALA A 722 17.87 30.77 -4.58
CA ALA A 722 18.38 30.11 -3.37
C ALA A 722 18.42 31.03 -2.13
N LEU A 723 18.68 32.33 -2.29
CA LEU A 723 18.70 33.28 -1.16
C LEU A 723 17.28 33.58 -0.67
N GLU A 724 16.36 33.82 -1.61
CA GLU A 724 14.95 34.08 -1.31
C GLU A 724 14.33 32.87 -0.62
N TYR A 725 14.55 31.66 -1.15
CA TYR A 725 14.03 30.42 -0.58
C TYR A 725 14.64 30.06 0.79
N ALA A 726 15.91 30.38 1.02
CA ALA A 726 16.51 30.23 2.36
C ALA A 726 16.00 31.27 3.37
N ALA A 727 15.62 32.47 2.92
CA ALA A 727 15.06 33.52 3.76
C ALA A 727 13.59 33.25 4.12
N ASP A 728 12.76 32.92 3.14
CA ASP A 728 11.35 32.51 3.29
C ASP A 728 11.19 31.41 4.34
N ARG A 729 12.06 30.39 4.29
CA ARG A 729 12.05 29.24 5.22
C ARG A 729 12.77 29.48 6.55
N GLY A 730 13.25 30.70 6.85
CA GLY A 730 13.93 31.04 8.11
C GLY A 730 15.25 30.29 8.33
N LEU A 731 16.00 29.98 7.26
CA LEU A 731 17.19 29.11 7.30
C LEU A 731 18.47 29.92 7.44
N ASP A 732 18.61 30.67 8.55
CA ASP A 732 19.71 31.62 8.80
C ASP A 732 21.11 31.12 8.44
N GLN A 733 21.44 29.86 8.81
CA GLN A 733 22.75 29.28 8.54
C GLN A 733 23.00 29.03 7.04
N ALA A 734 21.98 28.63 6.29
CA ALA A 734 22.06 28.49 4.83
C ALA A 734 22.12 29.87 4.16
N LEU A 735 21.26 30.80 4.59
CA LEU A 735 21.22 32.17 4.10
C LEU A 735 22.55 32.92 4.32
N ALA A 736 23.21 32.71 5.47
CA ALA A 736 24.53 33.26 5.77
C ALA A 736 25.63 32.70 4.86
N LEU A 737 25.61 31.39 4.56
CA LEU A 737 26.55 30.78 3.59
C LEU A 737 26.36 31.37 2.19
N LEU A 738 25.12 31.49 1.73
CA LEU A 738 24.77 32.03 0.41
C LEU A 738 25.19 33.51 0.27
N LYS A 739 24.86 34.34 1.26
CA LYS A 739 25.27 35.76 1.30
C LYS A 739 26.79 35.93 1.32
N ARG A 740 27.51 35.11 2.10
CA ARG A 740 28.98 35.14 2.16
C ARG A 740 29.62 34.73 0.83
N HIS A 741 29.04 33.77 0.12
CA HIS A 741 29.52 33.35 -1.20
C HIS A 741 29.34 34.46 -2.25
N MET A 742 28.19 35.15 -2.24
CA MET A 742 27.94 36.28 -3.14
C MET A 742 28.92 37.45 -2.90
N ALA A 743 29.13 37.86 -1.65
CA ALA A 743 30.10 38.91 -1.31
C ALA A 743 31.56 38.53 -1.67
N GLY A 744 31.85 37.23 -1.80
CA GLY A 744 33.13 36.71 -2.28
C GLY A 744 33.28 36.64 -3.81
N ARG A 745 32.27 37.06 -4.59
CA ARG A 745 32.33 37.20 -6.06
C ARG A 745 32.52 38.65 -6.53
N GLU A 746 32.44 39.62 -5.61
CA GLU A 746 32.51 41.07 -5.90
C GLU A 746 33.89 41.68 -5.58
N ASN A 747 34.88 40.84 -5.24
CA ASN A 747 36.29 41.19 -4.98
C ASN A 747 37.22 40.28 -5.79
#